data_AF-A0A485KVD1-F1
#
_entry.id   AF-A0A485KVD1-F1
#
_cell.length_a   1.000
_cell.length_b   1.000
_cell.length_c   1.000
_cell.angle_alpha   90.00
_cell.angle_beta   90.00
_cell.angle_gamma   90.00
#
_symmetry.space_group_name_H-M   'P 1'
#
loop_
_entity.id
_entity.type
_entity.pdbx_description
1 polymer ?
#
loop_
_entity_poly.entity_id
_entity_poly.type
_entity_poly.pdbx_seq_one_letter_code
_entity_poly.pdbx_strand_id
1 'polypeptide(L)'
;MRAPIAADATQTPTHGEGYARKESLGEVQAPDLDEGLHLKEIATKVHPEAPPPRSRRFLLWYVGEKGTTGKRYCGARLSRGPFICLHVVGGILLLLLILVPIMTAVVVPHMIQSKFDEAIRLNPFGKAEHPASSPRLPSSFEVLPEGSGADFRFNMTLAPVMSIGGTVELVGPTVFTISDPQGKAWASVTVRDSIAFPVTQTNALSMVGNFSVFDKPSQACIDSIFPNKMIPLVVETAWTIKFWGFVWYHNLALQSRYDMPIPTTLQEKFDDVVQHPFTTSSNGSSSNTTFELFSMGAPSNFRINTTVANLTILPGVVEVVGPTVFSISDVTGKGWGNVTFNSVSFPIHKTVRLSLYGNFTLYGLPSLSVLASIATTNQFVMVVKTWWTIRFFGQVWFDHLQLQSQFDFNSDTGSQLWAMVKLPSCARLTQSRLSIYLLAWVYICLCGAPVDLYVAKLFLPTPTAVAYSLLIQLHLVAILSLTCFASRLSITPSATASSVLARFEAFNDHVFIGLNLVAIACQTYQTVQMFATMVEPSKVHAYALLVVLYCVLSPWIVYIEHIPTKTIVLNVADSLFNFTLTIVHPLFSVILRTFEYVALDRNLGRDNLWATQTALQIRLMAVSDPFDLVCKIGMHLSTVVALSRLGHALLSAKTSAGWVEVPPTTHFIPRRPSKRLNHVNLTLSLLWGLGLSICILRSTTQRTECPVSCVADAKPLFDLGCHCGYLHLNCHSLGVTDPTPFLNTSQIGTSLLELQVSRCDLPRGLDAATLRPFQTLTRLFVLFSNMSSWDGPLPPSVTNVAIRYSNLQTMPHALDVNLSSVLAVITIEGCPLTGPIPDATFQAWQANIQRIAFINASLTSVPLGLATLPKLTQLSLRQNEIASLPDDTWLSTLASRQLTNIGLGGNQLQQMPMVLAQPKIVLDLSGNAITAIPPDLDANLLVKRNVVLDGTPYCDDTSQHRPASCKSLCAPGCGIAMVGDYWCDLVCFTPSCGYDGGDCDVFGFDNLPT
;
A
#
# COMPACT_ATOMS: atom_id res chain seq x y z
N MET A 1 -33.14 -36.56 -29.34
CA MET A 1 -33.91 -37.17 -30.47
C MET A 1 -33.15 -36.93 -31.78
N ARG A 2 -33.57 -37.59 -32.85
CA ARG A 2 -33.05 -37.59 -34.24
C ARG A 2 -32.34 -36.30 -34.74
N ALA A 3 -31.16 -36.48 -35.33
CA ALA A 3 -30.62 -35.73 -36.50
C ALA A 3 -31.25 -36.31 -37.80
N PRO A 4 -30.84 -36.07 -39.08
CA PRO A 4 -29.69 -35.33 -39.68
C PRO A 4 -30.16 -34.15 -40.59
N ILE A 5 -29.51 -33.57 -41.63
CA ILE A 5 -28.61 -33.97 -42.76
C ILE A 5 -27.77 -32.71 -43.15
N ALA A 6 -26.43 -32.75 -43.23
CA ALA A 6 -25.53 -33.08 -44.37
C ALA A 6 -25.56 -32.04 -45.54
N ALA A 7 -24.45 -31.46 -46.03
CA ALA A 7 -23.25 -31.99 -46.74
C ALA A 7 -23.40 -31.97 -48.29
N ASP A 8 -22.35 -32.02 -49.12
CA ASP A 8 -20.88 -32.06 -48.85
C ASP A 8 -20.18 -30.72 -49.23
N ALA A 9 -19.21 -30.51 -50.16
CA ALA A 9 -18.46 -31.29 -51.16
C ALA A 9 -17.20 -30.48 -51.60
N THR A 10 -16.03 -30.98 -52.05
CA THR A 10 -15.42 -32.34 -52.08
C THR A 10 -13.90 -32.25 -52.41
N GLN A 11 -13.10 -33.22 -51.93
CA GLN A 11 -11.91 -33.85 -52.57
C GLN A 11 -10.49 -33.20 -52.64
N THR A 12 -9.51 -34.08 -52.36
CA THR A 12 -8.06 -34.02 -52.63
C THR A 12 -7.70 -34.86 -53.90
N PRO A 13 -6.41 -35.05 -54.24
CA PRO A 13 -5.83 -36.40 -54.10
C PRO A 13 -4.37 -36.44 -53.58
N THR A 14 -3.69 -37.60 -53.68
CA THR A 14 -2.63 -38.11 -52.76
C THR A 14 -1.45 -38.86 -53.42
N HIS A 15 -0.55 -39.43 -52.60
CA HIS A 15 0.62 -40.32 -52.88
C HIS A 15 1.91 -39.63 -53.39
N GLY A 16 3.14 -40.12 -53.11
CA GLY A 16 3.54 -41.28 -52.27
C GLY A 16 4.89 -41.94 -52.72
N GLU A 17 5.57 -42.86 -52.02
CA GLU A 17 5.51 -43.37 -50.63
C GLU A 17 6.85 -44.08 -50.22
N GLY A 18 7.16 -44.21 -48.92
CA GLY A 18 7.66 -45.48 -48.35
C GLY A 18 9.16 -45.76 -48.05
N TYR A 19 9.37 -46.34 -46.85
CA TYR A 19 10.38 -47.36 -46.46
C TYR A 19 11.88 -47.01 -46.18
N ALA A 20 12.58 -47.97 -45.56
CA ALA A 20 13.73 -47.75 -44.68
C ALA A 20 14.73 -48.93 -44.58
N ARG A 21 15.93 -48.63 -44.03
CA ARG A 21 16.96 -49.54 -43.44
C ARG A 21 17.47 -50.70 -44.31
N LYS A 22 18.78 -50.69 -44.64
CA LYS A 22 19.61 -51.90 -44.60
C LYS A 22 21.10 -51.66 -44.32
N GLU A 23 21.84 -52.76 -44.14
CA GLU A 23 23.14 -52.85 -43.46
C GLU A 23 24.39 -52.54 -44.31
N SER A 24 25.50 -52.41 -43.59
CA SER A 24 26.92 -52.34 -43.99
C SER A 24 27.43 -53.49 -44.87
N LEU A 25 28.48 -53.25 -45.70
CA LEU A 25 29.87 -53.74 -45.50
C LEU A 25 30.84 -53.28 -46.63
N GLY A 26 32.16 -53.37 -46.40
CA GLY A 26 33.24 -53.25 -47.42
C GLY A 26 33.62 -51.80 -47.78
N GLU A 27 34.77 -51.19 -47.44
CA GLU A 27 36.17 -51.63 -47.12
C GLU A 27 37.10 -51.75 -48.35
N VAL A 28 38.42 -51.61 -48.08
CA VAL A 28 39.61 -51.99 -48.87
C VAL A 28 40.46 -50.84 -49.49
N GLN A 29 41.36 -50.34 -48.62
CA GLN A 29 42.80 -50.11 -48.82
C GLN A 29 43.37 -48.85 -49.51
N ALA A 30 44.43 -48.33 -48.86
CA ALA A 30 45.47 -47.44 -49.37
C ALA A 30 46.63 -48.27 -49.98
N PRO A 31 47.85 -47.70 -50.13
CA PRO A 31 48.81 -47.94 -49.03
C PRO A 31 49.65 -46.72 -48.61
N ASP A 32 50.24 -46.84 -47.42
CA ASP A 32 51.12 -45.88 -46.74
C ASP A 32 52.58 -45.87 -47.28
N LEU A 33 53.35 -44.84 -46.90
CA LEU A 33 54.78 -44.90 -46.48
C LEU A 33 55.32 -43.48 -46.19
N ASP A 34 56.23 -43.21 -45.25
CA ASP A 34 56.36 -43.62 -43.83
C ASP A 34 57.40 -42.68 -43.14
N GLU A 35 57.52 -42.75 -41.81
CA GLU A 35 58.64 -42.33 -40.93
C GLU A 35 59.17 -40.86 -40.96
N GLY A 36 59.98 -40.52 -39.93
CA GLY A 36 61.02 -39.48 -40.07
C GLY A 36 61.17 -38.43 -38.95
N LEU A 37 61.69 -38.82 -37.78
CA LEU A 37 62.23 -37.83 -36.80
C LEU A 37 63.55 -37.23 -37.33
N HIS A 38 63.87 -35.95 -37.03
CA HIS A 38 64.82 -35.56 -35.96
C HIS A 38 65.52 -34.17 -36.09
N LEU A 39 65.82 -33.59 -34.91
CA LEU A 39 67.02 -32.80 -34.52
C LEU A 39 67.22 -31.32 -34.94
N LYS A 40 67.34 -30.48 -33.88
CA LYS A 40 68.27 -29.36 -33.62
C LYS A 40 68.21 -28.09 -34.50
N GLU A 41 68.00 -26.88 -33.94
CA GLU A 41 68.77 -26.12 -32.90
C GLU A 41 69.97 -25.35 -33.50
N ILE A 42 70.36 -24.22 -32.87
CA ILE A 42 71.44 -23.25 -33.23
C ILE A 42 71.01 -22.20 -34.28
N ALA A 43 71.39 -20.90 -34.24
CA ALA A 43 71.68 -19.94 -33.15
C ALA A 43 71.87 -18.51 -33.76
N THR A 44 72.00 -17.47 -32.90
CA THR A 44 72.57 -16.11 -33.17
C THR A 44 71.83 -15.20 -34.19
N LYS A 45 71.63 -13.88 -34.01
CA LYS A 45 72.42 -12.72 -33.52
C LYS A 45 73.41 -12.09 -34.53
N VAL A 46 73.14 -10.81 -34.84
CA VAL A 46 74.10 -9.66 -34.86
C VAL A 46 75.15 -9.57 -36.00
N HIS A 47 75.13 -8.41 -36.70
CA HIS A 47 76.21 -7.49 -37.20
C HIS A 47 77.73 -7.86 -37.09
N PRO A 48 78.69 -7.04 -37.59
CA PRO A 48 78.68 -5.87 -38.51
C PRO A 48 79.75 -5.93 -39.66
N GLU A 49 80.08 -4.76 -40.25
CA GLU A 49 81.44 -4.27 -40.64
C GLU A 49 81.71 -3.86 -42.12
N ALA A 50 82.72 -2.98 -42.24
CA ALA A 50 83.34 -2.32 -43.41
C ALA A 50 84.86 -2.15 -43.05
N PRO A 51 85.78 -1.48 -43.81
CA PRO A 51 85.66 -0.77 -45.09
C PRO A 51 86.62 -1.22 -46.25
N PRO A 52 87.67 -0.46 -46.71
CA PRO A 52 87.83 0.13 -48.06
C PRO A 52 88.86 -0.64 -48.97
N PRO A 53 89.51 -0.15 -50.09
CA PRO A 53 89.55 1.22 -50.70
C PRO A 53 89.73 1.42 -52.26
N ARG A 54 89.64 2.70 -52.70
CA ARG A 54 90.43 3.45 -53.74
C ARG A 54 90.20 3.38 -55.30
N SER A 55 90.23 4.59 -55.90
CA SER A 55 90.72 5.03 -57.26
C SER A 55 89.72 5.00 -58.47
N ARG A 56 89.45 6.12 -59.21
CA ARG A 56 90.14 6.86 -60.33
C ARG A 56 90.06 6.13 -61.71
N ARG A 57 89.92 6.74 -62.92
CA ARG A 57 89.79 8.14 -63.46
C ARG A 57 89.48 8.12 -65.00
N PHE A 58 89.38 9.32 -65.64
CA PHE A 58 89.53 9.66 -67.10
C PHE A 58 88.34 9.40 -68.07
N LEU A 59 88.14 10.12 -69.21
CA LEU A 59 88.32 11.57 -69.55
C LEU A 59 87.68 11.95 -70.93
N LEU A 60 87.72 13.26 -71.25
CA LEU A 60 87.45 13.97 -72.53
C LEU A 60 87.89 13.28 -73.83
N TRP A 61 87.23 13.67 -74.94
CA TRP A 61 87.90 14.25 -76.12
C TRP A 61 87.09 15.45 -76.70
N TYR A 62 87.76 16.31 -77.48
CA TYR A 62 87.22 17.49 -78.18
C TYR A 62 88.01 17.67 -79.50
N VAL A 63 87.90 18.82 -80.18
CA VAL A 63 88.54 19.24 -81.46
C VAL A 63 87.74 18.83 -82.70
N GLY A 64 87.47 19.72 -83.67
CA GLY A 64 87.74 21.17 -83.69
C GLY A 64 87.47 21.81 -85.07
N GLU A 65 87.45 23.15 -85.14
CA GLU A 65 87.30 23.90 -86.40
C GLU A 65 88.64 24.14 -87.11
N LYS A 66 88.63 24.07 -88.46
CA LYS A 66 89.35 25.04 -89.32
C LYS A 66 88.98 24.94 -90.79
N GLY A 67 88.47 26.04 -91.33
CA GLY A 67 88.68 26.46 -92.73
C GLY A 67 87.88 25.78 -93.84
N THR A 68 86.93 26.52 -94.43
CA THR A 68 86.92 26.75 -95.89
C THR A 68 86.07 27.98 -96.22
N THR A 69 86.67 28.98 -96.90
CA THR A 69 85.96 30.18 -97.39
C THR A 69 85.30 29.88 -98.75
N GLY A 70 84.01 30.18 -98.85
CA GLY A 70 83.11 29.60 -99.86
C GLY A 70 83.35 29.90 -101.34
N LYS A 71 82.47 29.30 -102.17
CA LYS A 71 82.19 29.77 -103.54
C LYS A 71 80.80 29.33 -104.03
N ARG A 72 80.01 30.34 -104.41
CA ARG A 72 79.05 30.39 -105.54
C ARG A 72 77.77 29.53 -105.56
N TYR A 73 76.67 30.23 -105.29
CA TYR A 73 75.51 30.45 -106.18
C TYR A 73 74.55 29.30 -106.59
N CYS A 74 73.29 29.47 -106.17
CA CYS A 74 72.03 29.23 -106.89
C CYS A 74 71.70 27.87 -107.53
N GLY A 75 70.63 27.22 -107.06
CA GLY A 75 69.96 26.13 -107.80
C GLY A 75 68.70 25.55 -107.14
N ALA A 76 67.53 26.17 -107.36
CA ALA A 76 66.18 25.65 -107.10
C ALA A 76 65.73 25.31 -105.65
N ARG A 77 64.41 25.26 -105.44
CA ARG A 77 63.71 24.87 -104.20
C ARG A 77 63.23 23.42 -104.27
N LEU A 78 63.16 22.74 -103.13
CA LEU A 78 62.32 21.55 -102.91
C LEU A 78 61.69 21.58 -101.50
N SER A 79 60.73 20.69 -101.23
CA SER A 79 59.57 20.98 -100.37
C SER A 79 59.73 20.64 -98.87
N ARG A 80 59.26 21.55 -98.00
CA ARG A 80 59.13 21.36 -96.54
C ARG A 80 57.88 20.55 -96.16
N GLY A 81 57.72 19.35 -96.71
CA GLY A 81 56.62 18.43 -96.37
C GLY A 81 56.91 17.53 -95.15
N PRO A 82 57.85 16.58 -95.25
CA PRO A 82 57.94 15.47 -94.27
C PRO A 82 58.45 15.85 -92.87
N PHE A 83 59.26 16.91 -92.77
CA PHE A 83 60.07 17.17 -91.58
C PHE A 83 59.26 17.67 -90.36
N ILE A 84 58.11 18.30 -90.58
CA ILE A 84 57.27 18.83 -89.51
C ILE A 84 56.50 17.69 -88.82
N CYS A 85 55.92 16.76 -89.58
CA CYS A 85 55.18 15.63 -89.02
C CYS A 85 56.04 14.78 -88.08
N LEU A 86 57.31 14.51 -88.43
CA LEU A 86 58.17 13.66 -87.60
C LEU A 86 58.46 14.28 -86.23
N HIS A 87 58.70 15.59 -86.16
CA HIS A 87 58.91 16.30 -84.89
C HIS A 87 57.62 16.54 -84.11
N VAL A 88 56.48 16.75 -84.77
CA VAL A 88 55.17 16.82 -84.09
C VAL A 88 54.80 15.47 -83.49
N VAL A 89 54.96 14.37 -84.22
CA VAL A 89 54.69 13.01 -83.72
C VAL A 89 55.67 12.62 -82.61
N GLY A 90 56.97 12.92 -82.75
CA GLY A 90 57.96 12.70 -81.70
C GLY A 90 57.68 13.52 -80.43
N GLY A 91 57.27 14.79 -80.58
CA GLY A 91 56.85 15.65 -79.49
C GLY A 91 55.59 15.13 -78.78
N ILE A 92 54.58 14.69 -79.54
CA ILE A 92 53.36 14.07 -79.01
C ILE A 92 53.68 12.77 -78.26
N LEU A 93 54.56 11.91 -78.80
CA LEU A 93 54.99 10.67 -78.12
C LEU A 93 55.71 10.95 -76.81
N LEU A 94 56.61 11.95 -76.77
CA LEU A 94 57.28 12.36 -75.54
C LEU A 94 56.30 12.97 -74.53
N LEU A 95 55.36 13.80 -75.01
CA LEU A 95 54.31 14.39 -74.19
C LEU A 95 53.39 13.32 -73.59
N LEU A 96 53.01 12.29 -74.35
CA LEU A 96 52.23 11.15 -73.88
C LEU A 96 53.01 10.28 -72.90
N LEU A 97 54.30 10.03 -73.14
CA LEU A 97 55.18 9.29 -72.21
C LEU A 97 55.33 9.97 -70.84
N ILE A 98 55.14 11.29 -70.75
CA ILE A 98 55.16 12.05 -69.50
C ILE A 98 53.75 12.20 -68.91
N LEU A 99 52.76 12.58 -69.74
CA LEU A 99 51.39 12.80 -69.28
C LEU A 99 50.67 11.53 -68.88
N VAL A 100 50.80 10.41 -69.61
CA VAL A 100 50.05 9.19 -69.29
C VAL A 100 50.41 8.66 -67.89
N PRO A 101 51.69 8.50 -67.51
CA PRO A 101 52.04 8.10 -66.15
C PRO A 101 51.59 9.09 -65.06
N ILE A 102 51.65 10.41 -65.31
CA ILE A 102 51.19 11.41 -64.32
C ILE A 102 49.67 11.36 -64.17
N MET A 103 48.93 11.26 -65.29
CA MET A 103 47.49 11.15 -65.29
C MET A 103 47.01 9.89 -64.58
N THR A 104 47.67 8.75 -64.76
CA THR A 104 47.25 7.48 -64.18
C THR A 104 47.79 7.25 -62.76
N ALA A 105 49.01 7.67 -62.44
CA ALA A 105 49.56 7.49 -61.08
C ALA A 105 49.09 8.56 -60.07
N VAL A 106 48.66 9.75 -60.52
CA VAL A 106 48.32 10.88 -59.63
C VAL A 106 46.92 11.42 -59.89
N VAL A 107 46.59 11.82 -61.12
CA VAL A 107 45.34 12.57 -61.38
C VAL A 107 44.09 11.69 -61.25
N VAL A 108 44.11 10.49 -61.83
CA VAL A 108 42.98 9.55 -61.75
C VAL A 108 42.74 9.05 -60.31
N PRO A 109 43.75 8.63 -59.52
CA PRO A 109 43.56 8.30 -58.10
C PRO A 109 42.98 9.46 -57.28
N HIS A 110 43.50 10.69 -57.41
CA HIS A 110 42.93 11.85 -56.71
C HIS A 110 41.51 12.18 -57.18
N MET A 111 41.21 12.03 -58.47
CA MET A 111 39.84 12.20 -58.98
C MET A 111 38.88 11.15 -58.40
N ILE A 112 39.30 9.88 -58.28
CA ILE A 112 38.50 8.81 -57.66
C ILE A 112 38.29 9.09 -56.17
N GLN A 113 39.33 9.47 -55.43
CA GLN A 113 39.23 9.85 -54.01
C GLN A 113 38.31 11.07 -53.80
N SER A 114 38.47 12.13 -54.60
CA SER A 114 37.63 13.31 -54.54
C SER A 114 36.18 13.00 -54.91
N LYS A 115 35.92 12.11 -55.88
CA LYS A 115 34.56 11.69 -56.25
C LYS A 115 33.94 10.73 -55.24
N PHE A 116 34.73 9.94 -54.52
CA PHE A 116 34.25 9.14 -53.39
C PHE A 116 33.82 10.04 -52.22
N ASP A 117 34.66 11.00 -51.83
CA ASP A 117 34.33 11.98 -50.77
C ASP A 117 33.14 12.88 -51.17
N GLU A 118 33.05 13.34 -52.42
CA GLU A 118 31.86 14.04 -52.95
C GLU A 118 30.61 13.14 -52.90
N ALA A 119 30.73 11.86 -53.29
CA ALA A 119 29.59 10.94 -53.32
C ALA A 119 29.08 10.56 -51.92
N ILE A 120 29.96 10.43 -50.91
CA ILE A 120 29.57 10.13 -49.53
C ILE A 120 29.03 11.39 -48.81
N ARG A 121 29.53 12.59 -49.12
CA ARG A 121 29.05 13.84 -48.51
C ARG A 121 27.77 14.40 -49.13
N LEU A 122 27.58 14.27 -50.45
CA LEU A 122 26.45 14.89 -51.16
C LEU A 122 25.24 13.96 -51.36
N ASN A 123 25.37 12.64 -51.21
CA ASN A 123 24.22 11.75 -51.30
C ASN A 123 23.54 11.58 -49.93
N PRO A 124 22.23 11.83 -49.84
CA PRO A 124 21.62 12.02 -48.53
C PRO A 124 20.96 10.74 -48.01
N PHE A 125 21.26 10.39 -46.76
CA PHE A 125 20.52 9.39 -45.98
C PHE A 125 19.13 9.88 -45.51
N GLY A 126 18.51 10.84 -46.22
CA GLY A 126 17.19 11.42 -45.94
C GLY A 126 16.80 12.49 -46.98
N LYS A 127 15.50 12.57 -47.32
CA LYS A 127 14.93 13.42 -48.41
C LYS A 127 15.65 14.76 -48.64
N ALA A 128 16.21 14.96 -49.83
CA ALA A 128 16.60 16.28 -50.32
C ALA A 128 15.42 16.96 -51.03
N GLU A 129 14.84 17.99 -50.40
CA GLU A 129 13.99 18.96 -51.12
C GLU A 129 14.89 19.91 -51.92
N HIS A 130 15.07 19.62 -53.21
CA HIS A 130 15.73 20.51 -54.16
C HIS A 130 14.82 20.82 -55.36
N PRO A 131 14.79 22.08 -55.83
CA PRO A 131 13.89 22.50 -56.91
C PRO A 131 14.24 21.81 -58.24
N ALA A 132 13.22 21.52 -59.04
CA ALA A 132 13.27 20.60 -60.18
C ALA A 132 13.91 21.19 -61.45
N SER A 133 15.17 21.65 -61.37
CA SER A 133 15.92 22.27 -62.48
C SER A 133 17.35 21.75 -62.67
N SER A 134 17.71 20.61 -62.07
CA SER A 134 19.02 19.96 -62.23
C SER A 134 18.86 18.50 -62.67
N PRO A 135 19.51 18.04 -63.76
CA PRO A 135 19.38 16.67 -64.27
C PRO A 135 20.27 15.65 -63.52
N ARG A 136 20.55 15.87 -62.22
CA ARG A 136 21.23 14.89 -61.37
C ARG A 136 20.20 14.05 -60.61
N LEU A 137 19.95 12.84 -61.08
CA LEU A 137 19.24 11.81 -60.32
C LEU A 137 20.00 11.54 -59.01
N PRO A 138 19.39 11.69 -57.82
CA PRO A 138 20.05 11.44 -56.54
C PRO A 138 20.23 9.94 -56.31
N SER A 139 21.27 9.56 -55.55
CA SER A 139 21.38 8.18 -55.05
C SER A 139 20.30 7.90 -53.99
N SER A 140 19.97 6.63 -53.75
CA SER A 140 19.05 6.23 -52.68
C SER A 140 19.59 5.09 -51.83
N PHE A 141 19.33 5.15 -50.53
CA PHE A 141 19.59 4.10 -49.56
C PHE A 141 18.27 3.47 -49.12
N GLU A 142 18.17 2.14 -49.20
CA GLU A 142 16.98 1.37 -48.89
C GLU A 142 17.34 0.22 -47.94
N VAL A 143 16.68 0.15 -46.77
CA VAL A 143 16.82 -0.97 -45.83
C VAL A 143 15.91 -2.10 -46.29
N LEU A 144 16.45 -3.29 -46.47
CA LEU A 144 15.69 -4.42 -47.03
C LEU A 144 14.88 -5.15 -45.94
N PRO A 145 13.82 -5.90 -46.32
CA PRO A 145 13.06 -6.71 -45.37
C PRO A 145 13.91 -7.82 -44.73
N GLU A 146 13.58 -8.17 -43.49
CA GLU A 146 14.18 -9.30 -42.78
C GLU A 146 13.96 -10.61 -43.58
N GLY A 147 15.03 -11.40 -43.74
CA GLY A 147 15.03 -12.62 -44.57
C GLY A 147 15.45 -12.43 -46.04
N SER A 148 15.70 -11.21 -46.51
CA SER A 148 16.12 -10.93 -47.90
C SER A 148 17.58 -11.25 -48.24
N GLY A 149 18.36 -11.78 -47.28
CA GLY A 149 19.75 -12.22 -47.45
C GLY A 149 20.82 -11.13 -47.26
N ALA A 150 20.42 -9.86 -47.29
CA ALA A 150 21.28 -8.69 -47.07
C ALA A 150 20.47 -7.55 -46.43
N ASP A 151 21.15 -6.59 -45.78
CA ASP A 151 20.50 -5.64 -44.88
C ASP A 151 20.11 -4.31 -45.56
N PHE A 152 20.83 -3.92 -46.61
CA PHE A 152 20.61 -2.67 -47.33
C PHE A 152 20.90 -2.77 -48.83
N ARG A 153 20.34 -1.81 -49.58
CA ARG A 153 20.61 -1.53 -50.98
C ARG A 153 21.02 -0.07 -51.17
N PHE A 154 22.15 0.14 -51.84
CA PHE A 154 22.63 1.44 -52.32
C PHE A 154 22.36 1.56 -53.82
N ASN A 155 21.52 2.51 -54.26
CA ASN A 155 21.36 2.82 -55.68
C ASN A 155 22.12 4.11 -56.00
N MET A 156 23.16 4.08 -56.86
CA MET A 156 24.03 5.22 -57.16
C MET A 156 24.15 5.50 -58.66
N THR A 157 23.96 6.75 -59.05
CA THR A 157 24.06 7.26 -60.42
C THR A 157 25.44 7.86 -60.70
N LEU A 158 26.24 7.17 -61.52
CA LEU A 158 27.54 7.67 -62.00
C LEU A 158 27.40 8.32 -63.38
N ALA A 159 27.94 9.53 -63.53
CA ALA A 159 28.06 10.21 -64.82
C ALA A 159 29.21 9.60 -65.69
N PRO A 160 29.27 9.88 -67.00
CA PRO A 160 30.37 9.41 -67.86
C PRO A 160 31.73 9.88 -67.31
N VAL A 161 32.65 8.94 -67.13
CA VAL A 161 33.96 9.19 -66.50
C VAL A 161 35.04 9.46 -67.55
N MET A 162 34.91 8.89 -68.75
CA MET A 162 35.85 9.08 -69.85
C MET A 162 35.15 9.09 -71.21
N SER A 163 35.69 9.86 -72.15
CA SER A 163 35.22 9.91 -73.56
C SER A 163 35.69 8.72 -74.41
N ILE A 164 36.46 7.78 -73.84
CA ILE A 164 37.04 6.62 -74.53
C ILE A 164 36.27 5.37 -74.09
N GLY A 165 35.86 4.54 -75.06
CA GLY A 165 35.09 3.32 -74.82
C GLY A 165 35.82 2.30 -73.94
N GLY A 166 35.12 1.73 -72.97
CA GLY A 166 35.67 0.73 -72.06
C GLY A 166 34.70 0.34 -70.95
N THR A 167 35.10 -0.66 -70.17
CA THR A 167 34.45 -1.07 -68.92
C THR A 167 35.39 -0.87 -67.74
N VAL A 168 34.83 -0.46 -66.62
CA VAL A 168 35.45 -0.49 -65.29
C VAL A 168 34.79 -1.58 -64.47
N GLU A 169 35.60 -2.35 -63.73
CA GLU A 169 35.12 -3.36 -62.80
C GLU A 169 35.69 -3.04 -61.40
N LEU A 170 34.78 -2.83 -60.44
CA LEU A 170 35.07 -2.77 -59.02
C LEU A 170 35.01 -4.20 -58.47
N VAL A 171 36.16 -4.72 -58.04
CA VAL A 171 36.28 -6.11 -57.57
C VAL A 171 35.87 -6.18 -56.11
N GLY A 172 34.81 -6.93 -55.81
CA GLY A 172 34.36 -7.29 -54.47
C GLY A 172 34.87 -8.68 -54.02
N PRO A 173 34.61 -9.09 -52.77
CA PRO A 173 33.83 -8.37 -51.76
C PRO A 173 34.59 -7.17 -51.18
N THR A 174 33.87 -6.09 -50.91
CA THR A 174 34.42 -4.82 -50.44
C THR A 174 33.85 -4.48 -49.07
N VAL A 175 34.73 -4.27 -48.10
CA VAL A 175 34.37 -3.82 -46.75
C VAL A 175 34.55 -2.30 -46.65
N PHE A 176 33.57 -1.65 -46.06
CA PHE A 176 33.60 -0.26 -45.63
C PHE A 176 33.65 -0.28 -44.09
N THR A 177 34.79 0.06 -43.52
CA THR A 177 34.96 0.20 -42.07
C THR A 177 34.38 1.54 -41.64
N ILE A 178 33.60 1.53 -40.56
CA ILE A 178 33.04 2.74 -39.95
C ILE A 178 33.77 2.95 -38.62
N SER A 179 34.53 4.04 -38.56
CA SER A 179 35.25 4.52 -37.40
C SER A 179 34.68 5.86 -36.91
N ASP A 180 35.05 6.23 -35.70
CA ASP A 180 34.76 7.56 -35.15
C ASP A 180 35.89 8.56 -35.46
N PRO A 181 35.76 9.86 -35.11
CA PRO A 181 36.78 10.88 -35.39
C PRO A 181 38.10 10.68 -34.64
N GLN A 182 38.19 9.71 -33.73
CA GLN A 182 39.41 9.32 -33.01
C GLN A 182 40.09 8.10 -33.65
N GLY A 183 39.53 7.57 -34.74
CA GLY A 183 40.03 6.39 -35.45
C GLY A 183 39.57 5.06 -34.85
N LYS A 184 38.64 5.05 -33.89
CA LYS A 184 38.12 3.79 -33.33
C LYS A 184 37.08 3.19 -34.28
N ALA A 185 37.45 2.12 -34.98
CA ALA A 185 36.51 1.30 -35.74
C ALA A 185 35.50 0.60 -34.81
N TRP A 186 34.21 0.65 -35.15
CA TRP A 186 33.13 0.11 -34.32
C TRP A 186 32.06 -0.66 -35.11
N ALA A 187 31.92 -0.39 -36.41
CA ALA A 187 31.04 -1.13 -37.31
C ALA A 187 31.66 -1.31 -38.71
N SER A 188 31.05 -2.17 -39.52
CA SER A 188 31.41 -2.36 -40.92
C SER A 188 30.20 -2.67 -41.81
N VAL A 189 30.35 -2.32 -43.08
CA VAL A 189 29.41 -2.50 -44.18
C VAL A 189 30.09 -3.38 -45.22
N THR A 190 29.57 -4.57 -45.49
CA THR A 190 30.17 -5.53 -46.43
C THR A 190 29.32 -5.68 -47.69
N VAL A 191 29.81 -5.18 -48.82
CA VAL A 191 29.23 -5.39 -50.16
C VAL A 191 29.88 -6.63 -50.76
N ARG A 192 29.09 -7.62 -51.18
CA ARG A 192 29.62 -8.95 -51.58
C ARG A 192 30.02 -9.03 -53.05
N ASP A 193 29.25 -8.39 -53.92
CA ASP A 193 29.34 -8.59 -55.37
C ASP A 193 30.35 -7.67 -56.06
N SER A 194 30.98 -8.16 -57.13
CA SER A 194 31.80 -7.33 -58.03
C SER A 194 30.92 -6.62 -59.05
N ILE A 195 31.22 -5.35 -59.36
CA ILE A 195 30.33 -4.48 -60.14
C ILE A 195 31.07 -3.90 -61.35
N ALA A 196 30.61 -4.24 -62.55
CA ALA A 196 31.17 -3.76 -63.81
C ALA A 196 30.22 -2.80 -64.54
N PHE A 197 30.76 -1.71 -65.10
CA PHE A 197 29.97 -0.69 -65.82
C PHE A 197 30.77 0.02 -66.94
N PRO A 198 30.10 0.52 -68.01
CA PRO A 198 30.76 1.23 -69.10
C PRO A 198 31.10 2.69 -68.73
N VAL A 199 32.32 3.15 -69.05
CA VAL A 199 32.80 4.49 -68.64
C VAL A 199 32.27 5.67 -69.47
N THR A 200 31.64 5.40 -70.62
CA THR A 200 31.18 6.42 -71.58
C THR A 200 29.73 6.87 -71.42
N GLN A 201 28.97 6.27 -70.50
CA GLN A 201 27.53 6.52 -70.32
C GLN A 201 27.18 6.74 -68.84
N THR A 202 26.04 7.39 -68.58
CA THR A 202 25.50 7.53 -67.23
C THR A 202 24.91 6.20 -66.77
N ASN A 203 25.42 5.62 -65.68
CA ASN A 203 24.98 4.32 -65.16
C ASN A 203 24.27 4.48 -63.82
N ALA A 204 23.15 3.78 -63.63
CA ALA A 204 22.55 3.55 -62.32
C ALA A 204 23.03 2.19 -61.80
N LEU A 205 23.90 2.20 -60.79
CA LEU A 205 24.38 1.01 -60.10
C LEU A 205 23.46 0.70 -58.91
N SER A 206 23.23 -0.58 -58.63
CA SER A 206 22.59 -1.02 -57.39
C SER A 206 23.53 -1.99 -56.69
N MET A 207 23.88 -1.71 -55.44
CA MET A 207 24.81 -2.50 -54.62
C MET A 207 24.06 -3.01 -53.38
N VAL A 208 24.32 -4.24 -52.97
CA VAL A 208 23.66 -4.86 -51.81
C VAL A 208 24.71 -5.34 -50.81
N GLY A 209 24.42 -5.26 -49.52
CA GLY A 209 25.39 -5.68 -48.50
C GLY A 209 24.81 -5.82 -47.10
N ASN A 210 25.68 -6.20 -46.17
CA ASN A 210 25.34 -6.47 -44.78
C ASN A 210 25.95 -5.45 -43.81
N PHE A 211 25.24 -5.16 -42.72
CA PHE A 211 25.67 -4.25 -41.65
C PHE A 211 26.04 -5.03 -40.39
N SER A 212 27.25 -4.82 -39.86
CA SER A 212 27.70 -5.45 -38.62
C SER A 212 28.32 -4.45 -37.66
N VAL A 213 27.83 -4.43 -36.43
CA VAL A 213 28.40 -3.66 -35.31
C VAL A 213 29.13 -4.63 -34.39
N PHE A 214 30.37 -4.33 -34.03
CA PHE A 214 31.23 -5.22 -33.24
C PHE A 214 31.80 -4.57 -31.97
N ASP A 215 31.82 -3.24 -31.89
CA ASP A 215 32.21 -2.46 -30.70
C ASP A 215 31.33 -1.19 -30.62
N LYS A 216 31.49 -0.38 -29.58
CA LYS A 216 30.91 0.97 -29.48
C LYS A 216 31.94 2.06 -29.83
N PRO A 217 31.52 3.25 -30.28
CA PRO A 217 32.41 4.41 -30.46
C PRO A 217 33.15 4.82 -29.17
N SER A 218 34.15 5.70 -29.30
CA SER A 218 34.77 6.38 -28.16
C SER A 218 33.75 7.21 -27.35
N GLN A 219 34.04 7.40 -26.06
CA GLN A 219 33.16 8.17 -25.19
C GLN A 219 33.00 9.62 -25.69
N ALA A 220 34.07 10.26 -26.17
CA ALA A 220 34.00 11.61 -26.75
C ALA A 220 33.12 11.67 -28.02
N CYS A 221 33.08 10.61 -28.84
CA CYS A 221 32.12 10.53 -29.93
C CYS A 221 30.69 10.45 -29.39
N ILE A 222 30.43 9.60 -28.39
CA ILE A 222 29.12 9.41 -27.75
C ILE A 222 28.62 10.70 -27.09
N ASP A 223 29.49 11.40 -26.35
CA ASP A 223 29.17 12.67 -25.66
C ASP A 223 28.83 13.78 -26.66
N SER A 224 29.41 13.75 -27.86
CA SER A 224 29.14 14.74 -28.92
C SER A 224 27.75 14.62 -29.58
N ILE A 225 27.07 13.48 -29.41
CA ILE A 225 25.79 13.18 -30.08
C ILE A 225 24.67 14.11 -29.62
N PHE A 226 24.51 14.29 -28.31
CA PHE A 226 23.42 15.09 -27.75
C PHE A 226 23.50 16.60 -28.07
N PRO A 227 24.63 17.30 -27.88
CA PRO A 227 24.70 18.74 -28.14
C PRO A 227 24.64 19.09 -29.64
N ASN A 228 25.19 18.23 -30.52
CA ASN A 228 25.29 18.53 -31.96
C ASN A 228 24.18 17.89 -32.81
N LYS A 229 23.40 16.96 -32.25
CA LYS A 229 22.43 16.10 -32.97
C LYS A 229 23.01 15.36 -34.18
N MET A 230 24.31 15.07 -34.16
CA MET A 230 25.00 14.35 -35.23
C MET A 230 25.92 13.29 -34.64
N ILE A 231 26.03 12.13 -35.31
CA ILE A 231 27.07 11.14 -35.06
C ILE A 231 28.16 11.36 -36.11
N PRO A 232 29.34 11.89 -35.73
CA PRO A 232 30.42 12.12 -36.70
C PRO A 232 31.09 10.78 -37.04
N LEU A 233 31.07 10.39 -38.31
CA LEU A 233 31.60 9.11 -38.80
C LEU A 233 32.77 9.33 -39.76
N VAL A 234 33.74 8.41 -39.73
CA VAL A 234 34.77 8.26 -40.75
C VAL A 234 34.54 6.91 -41.43
N VAL A 235 34.41 6.93 -42.76
CA VAL A 235 34.18 5.75 -43.59
C VAL A 235 35.43 5.46 -44.39
N GLU A 236 35.99 4.27 -44.21
CA GLU A 236 37.25 3.83 -44.82
C GLU A 236 37.05 2.56 -45.63
N THR A 237 37.60 2.50 -46.84
CA THR A 237 37.53 1.31 -47.70
C THR A 237 38.73 1.26 -48.64
N ALA A 238 39.03 0.07 -49.17
CA ALA A 238 40.14 -0.14 -50.11
C ALA A 238 39.60 -0.87 -51.35
N TRP A 239 39.67 -0.22 -52.52
CA TRP A 239 39.06 -0.73 -53.76
C TRP A 239 40.11 -1.29 -54.71
N THR A 240 39.87 -2.48 -55.26
CA THR A 240 40.61 -2.97 -56.43
C THR A 240 39.82 -2.67 -57.69
N ILE A 241 40.43 -1.90 -58.59
CA ILE A 241 39.77 -1.32 -59.77
C ILE A 241 40.48 -1.80 -61.04
N LYS A 242 39.70 -2.43 -61.92
CA LYS A 242 40.13 -2.80 -63.27
C LYS A 242 39.59 -1.82 -64.31
N PHE A 243 40.37 -1.58 -65.36
CA PHE A 243 39.92 -0.93 -66.59
C PHE A 243 40.27 -1.84 -67.76
N TRP A 244 39.30 -2.09 -68.65
CA TRP A 244 39.43 -3.03 -69.78
C TRP A 244 39.90 -4.45 -69.36
N GLY A 245 39.49 -4.91 -68.17
CA GLY A 245 39.84 -6.22 -67.60
C GLY A 245 41.18 -6.31 -66.87
N PHE A 246 42.12 -5.40 -67.12
CA PHE A 246 43.40 -5.32 -66.39
C PHE A 246 43.22 -4.59 -65.07
N VAL A 247 43.90 -5.03 -63.99
CA VAL A 247 43.95 -4.30 -62.72
C VAL A 247 44.86 -3.08 -62.88
N TRP A 248 44.34 -1.87 -62.64
CA TRP A 248 45.14 -0.64 -62.65
C TRP A 248 45.49 -0.15 -61.25
N TYR A 249 44.57 -0.35 -60.29
CA TYR A 249 44.77 0.01 -58.89
C TYR A 249 44.36 -1.18 -58.02
N HIS A 250 45.24 -1.59 -57.11
CA HIS A 250 44.97 -2.64 -56.13
C HIS A 250 44.90 -1.98 -54.74
N ASN A 251 43.81 -2.25 -54.02
CA ASN A 251 43.57 -1.73 -52.66
C ASN A 251 43.76 -0.20 -52.54
N LEU A 252 43.24 0.56 -53.51
CA LEU A 252 43.24 2.03 -53.48
C LEU A 252 42.44 2.50 -52.26
N ALA A 253 43.11 3.10 -51.29
CA ALA A 253 42.50 3.60 -50.07
C ALA A 253 41.60 4.82 -50.37
N LEU A 254 40.35 4.74 -49.93
CA LEU A 254 39.34 5.78 -50.00
C LEU A 254 38.83 6.05 -48.59
N GLN A 255 38.78 7.32 -48.20
CA GLN A 255 38.31 7.78 -46.89
C GLN A 255 37.37 8.98 -47.08
N SER A 256 36.31 9.06 -46.30
CA SER A 256 35.40 10.21 -46.24
C SER A 256 34.93 10.42 -44.81
N ARG A 257 34.68 11.69 -44.41
CA ARG A 257 33.96 12.01 -43.17
C ARG A 257 32.49 12.31 -43.50
N TYR A 258 31.58 11.73 -42.72
CA TYR A 258 30.15 11.96 -42.83
C TYR A 258 29.55 12.18 -41.43
N ASP A 259 28.95 13.34 -41.19
CA ASP A 259 28.29 13.65 -39.93
C ASP A 259 26.80 13.27 -40.05
N MET A 260 26.42 12.13 -39.45
CA MET A 260 25.08 11.54 -39.59
C MET A 260 24.06 12.27 -38.70
N PRO A 261 23.03 12.93 -39.24
CA PRO A 261 22.05 13.67 -38.45
C PRO A 261 21.08 12.74 -37.72
N ILE A 262 20.76 13.08 -36.47
CA ILE A 262 19.69 12.48 -35.67
C ILE A 262 18.51 13.44 -35.60
N PRO A 263 17.27 13.03 -35.96
CA PRO A 263 16.12 13.95 -36.03
C PRO A 263 15.67 14.46 -34.66
N THR A 264 15.75 13.63 -33.60
CA THR A 264 15.37 13.99 -32.22
C THR A 264 16.25 13.26 -31.22
N THR A 265 16.70 13.95 -30.17
CA THR A 265 17.44 13.31 -29.07
C THR A 265 16.53 12.47 -28.16
N LEU A 266 17.13 11.56 -27.39
CA LEU A 266 16.39 10.75 -26.40
C LEU A 266 15.73 11.60 -25.30
N GLN A 267 16.37 12.70 -24.88
CA GLN A 267 15.80 13.64 -23.92
C GLN A 267 14.58 14.38 -24.51
N GLU A 268 14.68 14.90 -25.74
CA GLU A 268 13.53 15.52 -26.43
C GLU A 268 12.37 14.52 -26.64
N LYS A 269 12.66 13.23 -26.84
CA LYS A 269 11.64 12.19 -26.92
C LYS A 269 11.07 11.78 -25.56
N PHE A 270 11.85 11.87 -24.48
CA PHE A 270 11.36 11.71 -23.12
C PHE A 270 10.43 12.86 -22.72
N ASP A 271 10.80 14.09 -23.09
CA ASP A 271 9.96 15.28 -22.94
C ASP A 271 8.65 15.17 -23.76
N ASP A 272 8.70 14.76 -25.03
CA ASP A 272 7.52 14.51 -25.87
C ASP A 272 6.53 13.51 -25.21
N VAL A 273 7.06 12.41 -24.65
CA VAL A 273 6.26 11.36 -23.97
C VAL A 273 5.70 11.80 -22.62
N VAL A 274 6.38 12.70 -21.88
CA VAL A 274 5.99 13.11 -20.53
C VAL A 274 5.16 14.42 -20.53
N GLN A 275 5.45 15.37 -21.41
CA GLN A 275 4.79 16.68 -21.47
C GLN A 275 3.44 16.64 -22.19
N HIS A 276 3.22 15.72 -23.15
CA HIS A 276 1.99 15.65 -23.95
C HIS A 276 1.24 14.31 -23.80
N PRO A 277 0.71 13.95 -22.61
CA PRO A 277 0.07 12.66 -22.38
C PRO A 277 -1.10 12.26 -23.29
N PHE A 278 -1.88 13.23 -23.81
CA PHE A 278 -3.18 12.97 -24.46
C PHE A 278 -3.60 14.01 -25.53
N THR A 279 -2.68 14.59 -26.32
CA THR A 279 -3.05 15.57 -27.36
C THR A 279 -3.39 14.93 -28.72
N THR A 280 -4.67 14.87 -29.10
CA THR A 280 -5.07 14.57 -30.49
C THR A 280 -4.86 15.78 -31.39
N SER A 281 -3.70 15.88 -32.06
CA SER A 281 -3.46 16.91 -33.08
C SER A 281 -4.17 16.55 -34.40
N SER A 282 -4.67 17.56 -35.12
CA SER A 282 -5.46 17.36 -36.35
C SER A 282 -4.62 17.27 -37.63
N ASN A 283 -3.29 17.31 -37.56
CA ASN A 283 -2.40 17.39 -38.72
C ASN A 283 -1.24 16.36 -38.68
N GLY A 284 -1.54 15.15 -39.15
CA GLY A 284 -0.63 14.31 -39.94
C GLY A 284 0.64 13.70 -39.30
N SER A 285 1.11 14.15 -38.13
CA SER A 285 2.37 13.66 -37.55
C SER A 285 2.44 13.76 -36.02
N SER A 286 3.18 12.81 -35.44
CA SER A 286 3.62 12.60 -34.04
C SER A 286 2.66 11.97 -33.01
N SER A 287 3.27 11.06 -32.22
CA SER A 287 3.07 10.80 -30.79
C SER A 287 1.65 10.65 -30.22
N ASN A 288 0.98 9.52 -30.50
CA ASN A 288 -0.14 9.06 -29.65
C ASN A 288 0.40 8.31 -28.41
N THR A 289 0.68 9.04 -27.34
CA THR A 289 0.85 8.46 -26.00
C THR A 289 -0.52 8.28 -25.31
N THR A 290 -0.67 7.27 -24.45
CA THR A 290 -1.80 7.12 -23.52
C THR A 290 -1.34 6.45 -22.22
N PHE A 291 -1.90 6.84 -21.09
CA PHE A 291 -1.63 6.23 -19.78
C PHE A 291 -2.87 5.48 -19.25
N GLU A 292 -2.67 4.26 -18.74
CA GLU A 292 -3.72 3.39 -18.21
C GLU A 292 -3.34 2.92 -16.78
N LEU A 293 -4.30 2.89 -15.85
CA LEU A 293 -4.13 2.34 -14.51
C LEU A 293 -5.14 1.21 -14.27
N PHE A 294 -4.67 0.06 -13.79
CA PHE A 294 -5.48 -1.14 -13.55
C PHE A 294 -5.92 -1.26 -12.09
N SER A 295 -6.97 -2.06 -11.86
CA SER A 295 -7.46 -2.36 -10.52
C SER A 295 -6.48 -3.22 -9.71
N MET A 296 -6.54 -3.11 -8.38
CA MET A 296 -5.74 -3.94 -7.48
C MET A 296 -6.10 -5.42 -7.68
N GLY A 297 -5.12 -6.23 -8.08
CA GLY A 297 -5.28 -7.64 -8.44
C GLY A 297 -4.56 -8.03 -9.73
N ALA A 298 -4.25 -7.07 -10.61
CA ALA A 298 -3.38 -7.29 -11.77
C ALA A 298 -1.89 -7.38 -11.37
N PRO A 299 -1.03 -8.13 -12.11
CA PRO A 299 0.40 -8.25 -11.81
C PRO A 299 1.21 -6.96 -12.07
N SER A 300 0.66 -6.04 -12.86
CA SER A 300 1.15 -4.69 -13.10
C SER A 300 -0.03 -3.72 -12.95
N ASN A 301 0.08 -2.70 -12.10
CA ASN A 301 -1.01 -1.76 -11.86
C ASN A 301 -1.03 -0.56 -12.83
N PHE A 302 0.02 -0.34 -13.63
CA PHE A 302 0.19 0.82 -14.51
C PHE A 302 0.67 0.42 -15.91
N ARG A 303 0.24 1.17 -16.93
CA ARG A 303 0.65 0.98 -18.33
C ARG A 303 0.80 2.30 -19.08
N ILE A 304 1.82 2.36 -19.94
CA ILE A 304 2.00 3.43 -20.94
C ILE A 304 1.87 2.80 -22.32
N ASN A 305 0.99 3.31 -23.18
CA ASN A 305 1.13 3.12 -24.62
C ASN A 305 1.81 4.35 -25.21
N THR A 306 2.73 4.18 -26.16
CA THR A 306 3.30 5.32 -26.90
C THR A 306 3.78 4.89 -28.30
N THR A 307 4.02 5.87 -29.18
CA THR A 307 4.49 5.62 -30.54
C THR A 307 5.88 6.25 -30.74
N VAL A 308 6.92 5.42 -30.67
CA VAL A 308 8.31 5.86 -30.89
C VAL A 308 8.57 5.91 -32.39
N ALA A 309 8.93 7.08 -32.92
CA ALA A 309 9.35 7.25 -34.30
C ALA A 309 10.74 6.61 -34.55
N ASN A 310 11.06 6.30 -35.81
CA ASN A 310 12.39 5.81 -36.15
C ASN A 310 13.47 6.85 -35.76
N LEU A 311 14.45 6.42 -34.97
CA LEU A 311 15.52 7.30 -34.45
C LEU A 311 16.70 7.40 -35.41
N THR A 312 16.90 6.37 -36.25
CA THR A 312 17.90 6.37 -37.32
C THR A 312 17.36 5.63 -38.56
N ILE A 313 18.20 5.51 -39.59
CA ILE A 313 18.00 4.67 -40.77
C ILE A 313 18.75 3.32 -40.71
N LEU A 314 19.56 3.06 -39.67
CA LEU A 314 20.41 1.87 -39.59
C LEU A 314 19.62 0.69 -39.00
N PRO A 315 19.57 -0.49 -39.64
CA PRO A 315 18.82 -1.63 -39.12
C PRO A 315 19.43 -2.14 -37.81
N GLY A 316 18.64 -2.14 -36.73
CA GLY A 316 19.12 -2.53 -35.40
C GLY A 316 18.04 -2.43 -34.33
N VAL A 317 18.40 -2.85 -33.11
CA VAL A 317 17.53 -2.84 -31.92
C VAL A 317 18.18 -2.02 -30.81
N VAL A 318 17.36 -1.21 -30.13
CA VAL A 318 17.67 -0.56 -28.86
C VAL A 318 17.03 -1.37 -27.73
N GLU A 319 17.78 -1.65 -26.67
CA GLU A 319 17.26 -2.18 -25.41
C GLU A 319 17.48 -1.15 -24.30
N VAL A 320 16.39 -0.70 -23.67
CA VAL A 320 16.42 0.01 -22.39
C VAL A 320 16.37 -1.06 -21.30
N VAL A 321 17.46 -1.20 -20.54
CA VAL A 321 17.62 -2.25 -19.54
C VAL A 321 16.89 -1.85 -18.25
N GLY A 322 16.02 -2.74 -17.75
CA GLY A 322 15.29 -2.56 -16.51
C GLY A 322 15.92 -3.28 -15.31
N PRO A 323 15.38 -3.07 -14.09
CA PRO A 323 14.18 -2.28 -13.80
C PRO A 323 14.45 -0.77 -13.84
N THR A 324 13.78 -0.05 -14.74
CA THR A 324 13.87 1.42 -14.77
C THR A 324 12.91 2.02 -13.76
N VAL A 325 13.38 3.01 -13.00
CA VAL A 325 12.59 3.70 -11.97
C VAL A 325 12.33 5.13 -12.43
N PHE A 326 11.07 5.51 -12.51
CA PHE A 326 10.61 6.87 -12.74
C PHE A 326 10.26 7.44 -11.35
N SER A 327 11.18 8.21 -10.78
CA SER A 327 10.96 8.90 -9.51
C SER A 327 10.13 10.15 -9.75
N ILE A 328 9.05 10.33 -8.98
CA ILE A 328 8.15 11.49 -9.11
C ILE A 328 8.32 12.37 -7.87
N SER A 329 8.78 13.60 -8.09
CA SER A 329 8.90 14.63 -7.06
C SER A 329 8.11 15.88 -7.41
N ASP A 330 7.84 16.71 -6.42
CA ASP A 330 7.42 18.09 -6.68
C ASP A 330 8.58 18.97 -7.17
N VAL A 331 8.28 20.22 -7.52
CA VAL A 331 9.25 21.25 -7.93
C VAL A 331 10.28 21.60 -6.84
N THR A 332 10.06 21.23 -5.58
CA THR A 332 11.05 21.39 -4.49
C THR A 332 11.97 20.17 -4.34
N GLY A 333 11.78 19.13 -5.16
CA GLY A 333 12.57 17.89 -5.13
C GLY A 333 12.07 16.86 -4.12
N LYS A 334 10.93 17.09 -3.44
CA LYS A 334 10.38 16.12 -2.49
C LYS A 334 9.72 14.97 -3.25
N GLY A 335 10.37 13.80 -3.22
CA GLY A 335 9.80 12.55 -3.72
C GLY A 335 8.58 12.10 -2.94
N TRP A 336 7.56 11.58 -3.63
CA TRP A 336 6.30 11.12 -3.01
C TRP A 336 5.73 9.84 -3.65
N GLY A 337 6.15 9.53 -4.89
CA GLY A 337 5.81 8.28 -5.58
C GLY A 337 6.91 7.83 -6.54
N ASN A 338 6.79 6.61 -7.05
CA ASN A 338 7.62 6.08 -8.12
C ASN A 338 6.82 5.18 -9.08
N VAL A 339 7.38 4.92 -10.25
CA VAL A 339 6.89 3.91 -11.20
C VAL A 339 8.06 3.02 -11.62
N THR A 340 7.86 1.70 -11.64
CA THR A 340 8.90 0.74 -12.06
C THR A 340 8.48 0.00 -13.33
N PHE A 341 9.41 -0.12 -14.30
CA PHE A 341 9.19 -0.85 -15.56
C PHE A 341 10.29 -1.88 -15.80
N ASN A 342 9.94 -3.00 -16.44
CA ASN A 342 10.88 -4.03 -16.90
C ASN A 342 11.69 -3.54 -18.12
N SER A 343 12.69 -4.31 -18.57
CA SER A 343 13.44 -4.04 -19.80
C SER A 343 12.52 -3.95 -21.03
N VAL A 344 12.87 -3.08 -21.97
CA VAL A 344 12.11 -2.83 -23.20
C VAL A 344 13.05 -2.84 -24.39
N SER A 345 12.74 -3.61 -25.43
CA SER A 345 13.49 -3.62 -26.69
C SER A 345 12.63 -3.25 -27.89
N PHE A 346 13.18 -2.47 -28.83
CA PHE A 346 12.49 -2.07 -30.05
C PHE A 346 13.45 -1.76 -31.22
N PRO A 347 13.03 -2.01 -32.48
CA PRO A 347 13.84 -1.67 -33.65
C PRO A 347 13.99 -0.15 -33.81
N ILE A 348 15.21 0.31 -34.08
CA ILE A 348 15.58 1.74 -34.17
C ILE A 348 15.15 2.40 -35.49
N HIS A 349 14.95 1.59 -36.54
CA HIS A 349 14.80 2.01 -37.93
C HIS A 349 13.35 2.10 -38.43
N LYS A 350 12.37 1.76 -37.57
CA LYS A 350 10.94 1.75 -37.89
C LYS A 350 10.17 2.46 -36.78
N THR A 351 9.02 3.04 -37.10
CA THR A 351 8.11 3.59 -36.08
C THR A 351 7.37 2.45 -35.37
N VAL A 352 7.42 2.41 -34.04
CA VAL A 352 6.93 1.29 -33.21
C VAL A 352 5.87 1.79 -32.22
N ARG A 353 4.80 1.01 -32.03
CA ARG A 353 3.88 1.19 -30.90
C ARG A 353 4.36 0.32 -29.74
N LEU A 354 4.65 0.93 -28.60
CA LEU A 354 5.06 0.26 -27.38
C LEU A 354 3.91 0.26 -26.36
N SER A 355 3.73 -0.86 -25.66
CA SER A 355 2.93 -0.95 -24.43
C SER A 355 3.86 -1.35 -23.28
N LEU A 356 4.22 -0.37 -22.45
CA LEU A 356 5.04 -0.57 -21.26
C LEU A 356 4.13 -0.92 -20.09
N TYR A 357 4.46 -1.97 -19.34
CA TYR A 357 3.74 -2.38 -18.13
C TYR A 357 4.64 -2.17 -16.91
N GLY A 358 4.07 -1.69 -15.81
CA GLY A 358 4.82 -1.32 -14.62
C GLY A 358 3.99 -1.26 -13.35
N ASN A 359 4.66 -0.92 -12.25
CA ASN A 359 4.02 -0.74 -10.94
C ASN A 359 4.28 0.66 -10.40
N PHE A 360 3.19 1.42 -10.24
CA PHE A 360 3.11 2.71 -9.57
C PHE A 360 2.97 2.51 -8.06
N THR A 361 3.81 3.16 -7.25
CA THR A 361 3.72 3.13 -5.77
C THR A 361 3.78 4.54 -5.17
N LEU A 362 3.10 4.70 -4.03
CA LEU A 362 3.06 5.94 -3.26
C LEU A 362 3.68 5.70 -1.88
N TYR A 363 4.61 6.57 -1.47
CA TYR A 363 5.31 6.48 -0.19
C TYR A 363 5.33 7.81 0.59
N GLY A 364 4.78 8.89 0.03
CA GLY A 364 4.69 10.19 0.70
C GLY A 364 3.56 11.07 0.18
N LEU A 365 3.38 12.22 0.84
CA LEU A 365 2.51 13.32 0.38
C LEU A 365 3.36 14.45 -0.21
N PRO A 366 2.88 15.19 -1.23
CA PRO A 366 3.53 16.40 -1.74
C PRO A 366 3.79 17.48 -0.67
N SER A 367 4.53 18.52 -1.03
CA SER A 367 4.65 19.74 -0.20
C SER A 367 3.33 20.50 -0.07
N LEU A 368 3.19 21.27 1.03
CA LEU A 368 1.98 22.04 1.32
C LEU A 368 1.67 23.10 0.25
N SER A 369 2.71 23.65 -0.38
CA SER A 369 2.62 24.57 -1.51
C SER A 369 1.96 23.93 -2.73
N VAL A 370 2.35 22.69 -3.08
CA VAL A 370 1.70 21.94 -4.17
C VAL A 370 0.25 21.61 -3.82
N LEU A 371 -0.03 21.20 -2.58
CA LEU A 371 -1.41 21.00 -2.12
C LEU A 371 -2.26 22.28 -2.20
N ALA A 372 -1.66 23.46 -1.97
CA ALA A 372 -2.32 24.75 -2.12
C ALA A 372 -2.53 25.14 -3.59
N SER A 373 -1.54 24.97 -4.48
CA SER A 373 -1.69 25.21 -5.93
C SER A 373 -2.77 24.31 -6.54
N ILE A 374 -2.72 23.01 -6.24
CA ILE A 374 -3.77 22.04 -6.59
C ILE A 374 -5.16 22.57 -6.16
N ALA A 375 -5.28 23.07 -4.93
CA ALA A 375 -6.55 23.54 -4.38
C ALA A 375 -6.98 24.95 -4.81
N THR A 376 -6.20 25.66 -5.64
CA THR A 376 -6.47 27.06 -6.02
C THR A 376 -6.45 27.32 -7.53
N THR A 377 -5.48 26.77 -8.27
CA THR A 377 -5.34 26.98 -9.73
C THR A 377 -5.66 25.73 -10.54
N ASN A 378 -5.73 24.55 -9.91
CA ASN A 378 -5.85 23.23 -10.55
C ASN A 378 -4.64 22.87 -11.45
N GLN A 379 -3.64 23.74 -11.56
CA GLN A 379 -2.38 23.52 -12.26
C GLN A 379 -1.33 23.05 -11.26
N PHE A 380 -0.54 22.03 -11.60
CA PHE A 380 0.58 21.61 -10.78
C PHE A 380 1.64 20.89 -11.61
N VAL A 381 2.82 21.51 -11.67
CA VAL A 381 3.99 20.93 -12.34
C VAL A 381 4.63 19.89 -11.43
N MET A 382 4.86 18.69 -11.96
CA MET A 382 5.63 17.63 -11.32
C MET A 382 6.89 17.33 -12.10
N VAL A 383 7.94 16.88 -11.40
CA VAL A 383 9.22 16.52 -12.00
C VAL A 383 9.35 15.00 -11.99
N VAL A 384 9.50 14.41 -13.17
CA VAL A 384 9.86 13.00 -13.34
C VAL A 384 11.36 12.92 -13.58
N LYS A 385 12.06 12.06 -12.82
CA LYS A 385 13.49 11.76 -13.01
C LYS A 385 13.69 10.25 -13.15
N THR A 386 14.49 9.84 -14.12
CA THR A 386 14.83 8.45 -14.36
C THR A 386 16.26 8.29 -14.85
N TRP A 387 16.79 7.07 -14.74
CA TRP A 387 18.15 6.70 -15.12
C TRP A 387 18.06 5.47 -16.00
N TRP A 388 18.56 5.56 -17.24
CA TRP A 388 18.46 4.50 -18.23
C TRP A 388 19.85 3.98 -18.61
N THR A 389 20.03 2.67 -18.49
CA THR A 389 21.09 1.93 -19.17
C THR A 389 20.55 1.51 -20.54
N ILE A 390 21.22 1.93 -21.61
CA ILE A 390 20.74 1.76 -22.99
C ILE A 390 21.79 1.03 -23.82
N ARG A 391 21.37 -0.12 -24.35
CA ARG A 391 22.14 -0.91 -25.31
C ARG A 391 21.69 -0.61 -26.74
N PHE A 392 22.67 -0.41 -27.61
CA PHE A 392 22.50 -0.34 -29.05
C PHE A 392 23.26 -1.51 -29.67
N PHE A 393 22.61 -2.31 -30.52
CA PHE A 393 23.24 -3.47 -31.16
C PHE A 393 23.86 -4.48 -30.16
N GLY A 394 23.24 -4.62 -28.98
CA GLY A 394 23.72 -5.47 -27.88
C GLY A 394 24.82 -4.86 -26.99
N GLN A 395 25.47 -3.77 -27.40
CA GLN A 395 26.54 -3.11 -26.66
C GLN A 395 26.00 -1.97 -25.77
N VAL A 396 26.52 -1.80 -24.55
CA VAL A 396 26.13 -0.69 -23.64
C VAL A 396 26.80 0.61 -24.08
N TRP A 397 26.04 1.45 -24.81
CA TRP A 397 26.52 2.76 -25.27
C TRP A 397 26.35 3.82 -24.17
N PHE A 398 25.19 3.83 -23.50
CA PHE A 398 24.92 4.71 -22.37
C PHE A 398 24.66 3.86 -21.13
N ASP A 399 25.51 4.00 -20.12
CA ASP A 399 25.43 3.17 -18.92
C ASP A 399 24.48 3.79 -17.86
N HIS A 400 24.56 5.10 -17.68
CA HIS A 400 23.81 5.88 -16.68
C HIS A 400 23.24 7.17 -17.30
N LEU A 401 22.39 7.07 -18.34
CA LEU A 401 21.77 8.26 -18.93
C LEU A 401 20.68 8.81 -18.00
N GLN A 402 20.91 9.98 -17.41
CA GLN A 402 19.87 10.68 -16.67
C GLN A 402 18.89 11.33 -17.65
N LEU A 403 17.60 11.06 -17.48
CA LEU A 403 16.51 11.76 -18.16
C LEU A 403 15.63 12.43 -17.11
N GLN A 404 15.24 13.68 -17.36
CA GLN A 404 14.31 14.40 -16.50
C GLN A 404 13.31 15.19 -17.35
N SER A 405 12.07 15.27 -16.89
CA SER A 405 11.05 16.08 -17.56
C SER A 405 10.09 16.67 -16.53
N GLN A 406 9.39 17.73 -16.94
CA GLN A 406 8.34 18.37 -16.16
C GLN A 406 7.01 18.16 -16.87
N PHE A 407 5.93 17.92 -16.12
CA PHE A 407 4.59 17.80 -16.70
C PHE A 407 3.54 18.44 -15.81
N ASP A 408 2.51 19.00 -16.44
CA ASP A 408 1.39 19.70 -15.80
C ASP A 408 0.08 18.97 -16.13
N PHE A 409 -0.80 18.82 -15.15
CA PHE A 409 -1.96 17.91 -15.22
C PHE A 409 -3.22 18.50 -15.90
N ASN A 410 -3.05 19.53 -16.73
CA ASN A 410 -4.10 20.39 -17.26
C ASN A 410 -4.83 19.87 -18.52
N SER A 411 -5.46 18.70 -18.44
CA SER A 411 -6.70 18.36 -19.20
C SER A 411 -7.23 16.99 -18.80
N ASP A 412 -8.44 16.92 -18.21
CA ASP A 412 -9.22 15.73 -17.80
C ASP A 412 -8.50 14.60 -17.00
N THR A 413 -7.22 14.74 -16.76
CA THR A 413 -6.32 13.71 -16.23
C THR A 413 -6.00 14.02 -14.78
N GLY A 414 -5.76 15.30 -14.45
CA GLY A 414 -5.75 15.77 -13.07
C GLY A 414 -7.07 15.50 -12.34
N SER A 415 -8.22 15.58 -13.04
CA SER A 415 -9.54 15.27 -12.48
C SER A 415 -9.79 13.76 -12.30
N GLN A 416 -9.20 12.91 -13.16
CA GLN A 416 -9.22 11.45 -13.00
C GLN A 416 -8.27 10.98 -11.89
N LEU A 417 -7.05 11.53 -11.82
CA LEU A 417 -6.13 11.26 -10.72
C LEU A 417 -6.69 11.78 -9.38
N TRP A 418 -7.39 12.92 -9.34
CA TRP A 418 -8.14 13.31 -8.14
C TRP A 418 -9.34 12.42 -7.82
N ALA A 419 -10.02 11.84 -8.81
CA ALA A 419 -11.03 10.82 -8.55
C ALA A 419 -10.41 9.54 -7.93
N MET A 420 -9.13 9.27 -8.20
CA MET A 420 -8.35 8.18 -7.61
C MET A 420 -7.66 8.55 -6.29
N VAL A 421 -7.29 9.82 -6.05
CA VAL A 421 -6.91 10.37 -4.74
C VAL A 421 -8.18 10.49 -3.91
N LYS A 422 -8.55 9.34 -3.32
CA LYS A 422 -9.83 8.91 -2.77
C LYS A 422 -10.62 9.89 -1.87
N LEU A 423 -10.90 11.15 -2.21
CA LEU A 423 -11.75 12.01 -1.37
C LEU A 423 -13.22 11.56 -1.36
N PRO A 424 -13.89 11.31 -2.51
CA PRO A 424 -15.24 10.72 -2.52
C PRO A 424 -15.28 9.27 -2.01
N SER A 425 -14.20 8.52 -2.21
CA SER A 425 -14.09 7.13 -1.72
C SER A 425 -13.75 7.05 -0.23
N CYS A 426 -13.05 8.04 0.33
CA CYS A 426 -12.88 8.24 1.77
C CYS A 426 -14.21 8.68 2.38
N ALA A 427 -14.92 9.65 1.79
CA ALA A 427 -16.27 10.01 2.22
C ALA A 427 -17.20 8.79 2.28
N ARG A 428 -17.23 7.94 1.25
CA ARG A 428 -17.97 6.66 1.28
C ARG A 428 -17.47 5.67 2.34
N LEU A 429 -16.16 5.59 2.60
CA LEU A 429 -15.58 4.75 3.65
C LEU A 429 -15.96 5.25 5.05
N THR A 430 -15.84 6.54 5.31
CA THR A 430 -16.24 7.23 6.55
C THR A 430 -17.73 7.03 6.82
N GLN A 431 -18.58 7.25 5.82
CA GLN A 431 -20.03 6.97 5.89
C GLN A 431 -20.29 5.48 6.21
N SER A 432 -19.64 4.54 5.51
CA SER A 432 -19.91 3.10 5.72
C SER A 432 -19.40 2.58 7.07
N ARG A 433 -18.27 3.09 7.57
CA ARG A 433 -17.77 2.79 8.92
C ARG A 433 -18.69 3.35 10.00
N LEU A 434 -19.27 4.53 9.80
CA LEU A 434 -20.28 5.10 10.69
C LEU A 434 -21.59 4.29 10.66
N SER A 435 -22.07 3.87 9.48
CA SER A 435 -23.22 2.94 9.39
C SER A 435 -22.98 1.62 10.12
N ILE A 436 -21.77 1.04 10.04
CA ILE A 436 -21.40 -0.20 10.76
C ILE A 436 -21.35 0.04 12.28
N TYR A 437 -20.79 1.16 12.72
CA TYR A 437 -20.74 1.54 14.15
C TYR A 437 -22.14 1.72 14.74
N LEU A 438 -23.03 2.44 14.04
CA LEU A 438 -24.42 2.60 14.45
C LEU A 438 -25.18 1.27 14.41
N LEU A 439 -24.93 0.40 13.42
CA LEU A 439 -25.56 -0.91 13.33
C LEU A 439 -25.17 -1.82 14.51
N ALA A 440 -23.93 -1.76 14.97
CA ALA A 440 -23.49 -2.47 16.17
C ALA A 440 -24.25 -1.97 17.42
N TRP A 441 -24.47 -0.66 17.55
CA TRP A 441 -25.30 -0.11 18.63
C TRP A 441 -26.78 -0.49 18.51
N VAL A 442 -27.36 -0.51 17.31
CA VAL A 442 -28.73 -1.02 17.07
C VAL A 442 -28.84 -2.48 17.49
N TYR A 443 -27.85 -3.32 17.17
CA TYR A 443 -27.80 -4.71 17.62
C TYR A 443 -27.71 -4.83 19.15
N ILE A 444 -26.82 -4.07 19.80
CA ILE A 444 -26.71 -4.04 21.27
C ILE A 444 -28.06 -3.65 21.92
N CYS A 445 -28.70 -2.58 21.45
CA CYS A 445 -30.00 -2.13 21.94
C CYS A 445 -31.14 -3.16 21.79
N LEU A 446 -31.09 -4.02 20.77
CA LEU A 446 -32.15 -4.98 20.45
C LEU A 446 -31.87 -6.41 20.96
N CYS A 447 -30.62 -6.75 21.24
CA CYS A 447 -30.20 -8.12 21.59
C CYS A 447 -29.40 -8.24 22.90
N GLY A 448 -29.02 -7.13 23.56
CA GLY A 448 -28.35 -7.14 24.86
C GLY A 448 -29.26 -7.64 25.98
N ALA A 449 -28.70 -8.32 26.99
CA ALA A 449 -29.48 -8.77 28.14
C ALA A 449 -29.89 -7.58 29.02
N PRO A 450 -31.05 -7.62 29.72
CA PRO A 450 -31.55 -6.48 30.49
C PRO A 450 -30.58 -5.97 31.57
N VAL A 451 -29.76 -6.85 32.15
CA VAL A 451 -28.74 -6.49 33.15
C VAL A 451 -27.57 -5.75 32.48
N ASP A 452 -27.06 -6.24 31.35
CA ASP A 452 -25.96 -5.60 30.62
C ASP A 452 -26.36 -4.19 30.15
N LEU A 453 -27.58 -4.05 29.64
CA LEU A 453 -28.16 -2.77 29.22
C LEU A 453 -28.33 -1.79 30.41
N TYR A 454 -28.67 -2.31 31.59
CA TYR A 454 -28.74 -1.52 32.83
C TYR A 454 -27.36 -1.10 33.35
N VAL A 455 -26.39 -2.03 33.38
CA VAL A 455 -24.99 -1.76 33.76
C VAL A 455 -24.40 -0.71 32.82
N ALA A 456 -24.71 -0.77 31.52
CA ALA A 456 -24.34 0.21 30.52
C ALA A 456 -25.15 1.54 30.57
N LYS A 457 -26.13 1.68 31.48
CA LYS A 457 -27.04 2.83 31.60
C LYS A 457 -27.74 3.24 30.30
N LEU A 458 -28.17 2.31 29.45
CA LEU A 458 -28.87 2.68 28.21
C LEU A 458 -30.24 3.31 28.48
N PHE A 459 -30.35 4.60 28.15
CA PHE A 459 -31.62 5.31 28.07
C PHE A 459 -32.43 4.81 26.87
N LEU A 460 -33.61 4.25 27.17
CA LEU A 460 -34.65 3.81 26.23
C LEU A 460 -34.07 3.11 24.97
N PRO A 461 -33.57 1.87 25.09
CA PRO A 461 -32.84 1.20 24.01
C PRO A 461 -33.65 1.11 22.70
N THR A 462 -34.97 0.90 22.74
CA THR A 462 -35.79 0.81 21.53
C THR A 462 -35.90 2.15 20.78
N PRO A 463 -36.28 3.30 21.40
CA PRO A 463 -36.13 4.63 20.79
C PRO A 463 -34.72 4.94 20.28
N THR A 464 -33.67 4.60 21.03
CA THR A 464 -32.28 4.80 20.61
C THR A 464 -31.94 3.97 19.36
N ALA A 465 -32.37 2.71 19.29
CA ALA A 465 -32.24 1.86 18.10
C ALA A 465 -32.99 2.42 16.89
N VAL A 466 -34.19 2.98 17.07
CA VAL A 466 -34.95 3.63 16.00
C VAL A 466 -34.22 4.89 15.48
N ALA A 467 -33.73 5.75 16.39
CA ALA A 467 -32.99 6.95 16.01
C ALA A 467 -31.69 6.62 15.24
N TYR A 468 -30.94 5.63 15.69
CA TYR A 468 -29.73 5.17 15.00
C TYR A 468 -30.05 4.47 13.68
N SER A 469 -31.17 3.75 13.57
CA SER A 469 -31.64 3.17 12.30
C SER A 469 -31.96 4.25 11.25
N LEU A 470 -32.56 5.37 11.66
CA LEU A 470 -32.82 6.52 10.78
C LEU A 470 -31.51 7.22 10.36
N LEU A 471 -30.52 7.33 11.25
CA LEU A 471 -29.18 7.82 10.88
C LEU A 471 -28.50 6.89 9.86
N ILE A 472 -28.55 5.55 10.06
CA ILE A 472 -28.01 4.58 9.08
C ILE A 472 -28.66 4.77 7.70
N GLN A 473 -29.98 4.99 7.64
CA GLN A 473 -30.66 5.30 6.38
C GLN A 473 -30.14 6.60 5.73
N LEU A 474 -29.93 7.66 6.51
CA LEU A 474 -29.35 8.92 6.00
C LEU A 474 -27.91 8.73 5.48
N HIS A 475 -27.06 7.97 6.19
CA HIS A 475 -25.71 7.62 5.75
C HIS A 475 -25.72 6.80 4.46
N LEU A 476 -26.64 5.83 4.32
CA LEU A 476 -26.81 5.03 3.10
C LEU A 476 -27.32 5.87 1.92
N VAL A 477 -28.28 6.78 2.13
CA VAL A 477 -28.75 7.71 1.08
C VAL A 477 -27.62 8.64 0.62
N ALA A 478 -26.77 9.12 1.53
CA ALA A 478 -25.60 9.93 1.18
C ALA A 478 -24.52 9.12 0.41
N ILE A 479 -24.36 7.82 0.69
CA ILE A 479 -23.51 6.93 -0.14
C ILE A 479 -24.11 6.75 -1.55
N LEU A 480 -25.43 6.59 -1.65
CA LEU A 480 -26.13 6.34 -2.91
C LEU A 480 -26.16 7.57 -3.83
N SER A 481 -26.35 8.79 -3.29
CA SER A 481 -26.26 10.01 -4.10
C SER A 481 -24.86 10.21 -4.70
N LEU A 482 -23.81 9.92 -3.91
CA LEU A 482 -22.40 9.90 -4.33
C LEU A 482 -22.09 8.83 -5.42
N THR A 483 -22.95 7.83 -5.63
CA THR A 483 -22.80 6.85 -6.71
C THR A 483 -23.69 7.17 -7.92
N CYS A 484 -24.95 7.57 -7.72
CA CYS A 484 -25.88 7.84 -8.82
C CYS A 484 -25.44 9.02 -9.69
N PHE A 485 -24.76 10.03 -9.14
CA PHE A 485 -24.17 11.11 -9.96
C PHE A 485 -22.97 10.68 -10.82
N ALA A 486 -22.36 9.52 -10.55
CA ALA A 486 -21.25 8.99 -11.35
C ALA A 486 -21.72 8.11 -12.52
N SER A 487 -22.94 7.54 -12.43
CA SER A 487 -23.54 6.68 -13.45
C SER A 487 -24.73 7.37 -14.12
N ARG A 488 -24.72 7.53 -15.45
CA ARG A 488 -25.87 8.07 -16.22
C ARG A 488 -27.04 7.06 -16.31
N LEU A 489 -27.60 6.62 -15.19
CA LEU A 489 -28.88 5.93 -15.13
C LEU A 489 -29.98 6.91 -14.76
N SER A 490 -31.03 6.98 -15.58
CA SER A 490 -32.18 7.86 -15.41
C SER A 490 -33.18 7.33 -14.36
N ILE A 491 -32.70 6.97 -13.17
CA ILE A 491 -33.57 6.75 -12.01
C ILE A 491 -33.87 8.11 -11.41
N THR A 492 -35.09 8.61 -11.62
CA THR A 492 -35.56 9.83 -10.98
C THR A 492 -35.60 9.61 -9.45
N PRO A 493 -34.80 10.34 -8.65
CA PRO A 493 -34.97 10.30 -7.20
C PRO A 493 -36.36 10.83 -6.85
N SER A 494 -37.00 10.26 -5.83
CA SER A 494 -38.30 10.74 -5.37
C SER A 494 -38.24 12.24 -5.04
N ALA A 495 -39.28 12.98 -5.40
CA ALA A 495 -39.30 14.45 -5.31
C ALA A 495 -39.06 14.98 -3.89
N THR A 496 -39.25 14.16 -2.85
CA THR A 496 -38.91 14.46 -1.46
C THR A 496 -37.40 14.38 -1.19
N ALA A 497 -36.70 13.37 -1.69
CA ALA A 497 -35.25 13.22 -1.48
C ALA A 497 -34.46 14.32 -2.21
N SER A 498 -34.82 14.62 -3.46
CA SER A 498 -34.16 15.67 -4.25
C SER A 498 -34.45 17.08 -3.71
N SER A 499 -35.68 17.38 -3.29
CA SER A 499 -36.02 18.69 -2.71
C SER A 499 -35.42 18.93 -1.32
N VAL A 500 -35.11 17.89 -0.54
CA VAL A 500 -34.33 18.01 0.69
C VAL A 500 -32.86 18.32 0.37
N LEU A 501 -32.19 17.54 -0.49
CA LEU A 501 -30.77 17.80 -0.82
C LEU A 501 -30.57 19.14 -1.55
N ALA A 502 -31.46 19.54 -2.46
CA ALA A 502 -31.37 20.84 -3.14
C ALA A 502 -31.57 22.02 -2.17
N ARG A 503 -32.33 21.85 -1.07
CA ARG A 503 -32.37 22.82 0.03
C ARG A 503 -31.07 22.86 0.84
N PHE A 504 -30.32 21.75 0.92
CA PHE A 504 -29.00 21.72 1.55
C PHE A 504 -27.89 22.41 0.71
N GLU A 505 -28.02 22.48 -0.62
CA GLU A 505 -27.09 23.23 -1.48
C GLU A 505 -27.21 24.76 -1.29
N ALA A 506 -28.40 25.26 -0.92
CA ALA A 506 -28.68 26.70 -0.79
C ALA A 506 -28.23 27.35 0.54
N PHE A 507 -27.47 26.66 1.40
CA PHE A 507 -27.13 27.16 2.73
C PHE A 507 -25.95 28.14 2.77
N ASN A 508 -26.27 29.40 3.14
CA ASN A 508 -25.33 30.48 3.44
C ASN A 508 -24.34 30.14 4.58
N ASP A 509 -23.18 30.80 4.60
CA ASP A 509 -22.16 30.78 5.69
C ASP A 509 -22.79 30.82 7.11
N HIS A 510 -23.88 31.58 7.28
CA HIS A 510 -24.65 31.69 8.52
C HIS A 510 -25.09 30.34 9.13
N VAL A 511 -25.56 29.40 8.31
CA VAL A 511 -26.06 28.11 8.79
C VAL A 511 -24.92 27.15 9.08
N PHE A 512 -23.81 27.22 8.33
CA PHE A 512 -22.60 26.48 8.70
C PHE A 512 -22.05 26.93 10.06
N ILE A 513 -21.98 28.24 10.30
CA ILE A 513 -21.56 28.79 11.60
C ILE A 513 -22.46 28.27 12.73
N GLY A 514 -23.78 28.24 12.52
CA GLY A 514 -24.72 27.63 13.47
C GLY A 514 -24.46 26.15 13.74
N LEU A 515 -24.29 25.34 12.69
CA LEU A 515 -24.01 23.90 12.81
C LEU A 515 -22.67 23.61 13.51
N ASN A 516 -21.63 24.37 13.21
CA ASN A 516 -20.31 24.26 13.84
C ASN A 516 -20.39 24.60 15.35
N LEU A 517 -21.07 25.68 15.73
CA LEU A 517 -21.28 26.03 17.13
C LEU A 517 -22.10 24.96 17.89
N VAL A 518 -23.10 24.35 17.24
CA VAL A 518 -23.83 23.19 17.80
C VAL A 518 -22.90 21.98 17.96
N ALA A 519 -22.08 21.66 16.96
CA ALA A 519 -21.11 20.57 17.04
C ALA A 519 -20.11 20.78 18.19
N ILE A 520 -19.54 21.99 18.32
CA ILE A 520 -18.67 22.38 19.45
C ILE A 520 -19.40 22.21 20.79
N ALA A 521 -20.66 22.63 20.90
CA ALA A 521 -21.44 22.47 22.14
C ALA A 521 -21.66 20.99 22.49
N CYS A 522 -22.05 20.15 21.52
CA CYS A 522 -22.23 18.71 21.72
C CYS A 522 -20.92 18.00 22.07
N GLN A 523 -19.81 18.31 21.39
CA GLN A 523 -18.47 17.79 21.69
C GLN A 523 -17.96 18.26 23.07
N THR A 524 -18.26 19.51 23.46
CA THR A 524 -17.95 20.02 24.81
C THR A 524 -18.75 19.26 25.87
N TYR A 525 -20.04 18.99 25.64
CA TYR A 525 -20.86 18.19 26.55
C TYR A 525 -20.32 16.77 26.72
N GLN A 526 -19.94 16.09 25.62
CA GLN A 526 -19.26 14.78 25.71
C GLN A 526 -17.97 14.87 26.53
N THR A 527 -17.17 15.93 26.32
CA THR A 527 -15.93 16.18 27.09
C THR A 527 -16.22 16.33 28.59
N VAL A 528 -17.26 17.09 28.97
CA VAL A 528 -17.69 17.25 30.37
C VAL A 528 -18.13 15.90 30.96
N GLN A 529 -18.91 15.10 30.25
CA GLN A 529 -19.35 13.79 30.73
C GLN A 529 -18.19 12.80 30.87
N MET A 530 -17.24 12.80 29.94
CA MET A 530 -16.03 11.98 30.01
C MET A 530 -15.18 12.34 31.24
N PHE A 531 -14.94 13.63 31.50
CA PHE A 531 -14.27 14.06 32.73
C PHE A 531 -15.06 13.69 34.00
N ALA A 532 -16.40 13.70 33.95
CA ALA A 532 -17.23 13.39 35.10
C ALA A 532 -17.39 11.88 35.41
N THR A 533 -17.13 11.01 34.43
CA THR A 533 -17.45 9.56 34.53
C THR A 533 -16.24 8.65 34.30
N MET A 534 -15.24 9.05 33.51
CA MET A 534 -14.13 8.19 33.13
C MET A 534 -12.94 8.35 34.08
N VAL A 535 -12.48 7.23 34.63
CA VAL A 535 -11.33 7.16 35.56
C VAL A 535 -9.97 6.99 34.85
N GLU A 536 -9.95 6.97 33.51
CA GLU A 536 -8.74 6.79 32.70
C GLU A 536 -8.30 8.13 32.08
N PRO A 537 -7.40 8.90 32.72
CA PRO A 537 -7.10 10.27 32.30
C PRO A 537 -6.53 10.36 30.88
N SER A 538 -5.75 9.38 30.42
CA SER A 538 -5.17 9.36 29.07
C SER A 538 -6.24 9.45 27.97
N LYS A 539 -7.33 8.70 28.10
CA LYS A 539 -8.45 8.68 27.16
C LYS A 539 -9.21 10.01 27.19
N VAL A 540 -9.48 10.57 28.37
CA VAL A 540 -10.21 11.84 28.53
C VAL A 540 -9.43 13.02 27.92
N HIS A 541 -8.14 13.16 28.25
CA HIS A 541 -7.33 14.27 27.74
C HIS A 541 -7.14 14.20 26.23
N ALA A 542 -7.03 13.01 25.64
CA ALA A 542 -6.96 12.84 24.19
C ALA A 542 -8.23 13.33 23.47
N TYR A 543 -9.42 13.07 24.02
CA TYR A 543 -10.68 13.59 23.49
C TYR A 543 -10.75 15.11 23.64
N ALA A 544 -10.48 15.62 24.85
CA ALA A 544 -10.56 17.03 25.17
C ALA A 544 -9.61 17.90 24.31
N LEU A 545 -8.39 17.41 24.06
CA LEU A 545 -7.42 18.06 23.19
C LEU A 545 -7.91 18.19 21.74
N LEU A 546 -8.59 17.16 21.21
CA LEU A 546 -9.19 17.20 19.88
C LEU A 546 -10.34 18.22 19.78
N VAL A 547 -11.15 18.36 20.84
CA VAL A 547 -12.23 19.38 20.89
C VAL A 547 -11.66 20.80 20.98
N VAL A 548 -10.64 21.03 21.81
CA VAL A 548 -9.92 22.32 21.87
C VAL A 548 -9.28 22.65 20.52
N LEU A 549 -8.63 21.68 19.88
CA LEU A 549 -8.05 21.84 18.54
C LEU A 549 -9.11 22.16 17.48
N TYR A 550 -10.30 21.54 17.56
CA TYR A 550 -11.42 21.87 16.66
C TYR A 550 -11.93 23.30 16.87
N CYS A 551 -12.08 23.74 18.13
CA CYS A 551 -12.46 25.12 18.48
C CYS A 551 -11.46 26.16 17.94
N VAL A 552 -10.17 25.82 17.88
CA VAL A 552 -9.15 26.68 17.28
C VAL A 552 -9.20 26.65 15.75
N LEU A 553 -9.15 25.46 15.12
CA LEU A 553 -8.98 25.34 13.67
C LEU A 553 -10.23 25.70 12.86
N SER A 554 -11.42 25.25 13.28
CA SER A 554 -12.64 25.39 12.49
C SER A 554 -13.03 26.84 12.11
N PRO A 555 -12.87 27.88 12.97
CA PRO A 555 -13.17 29.26 12.58
C PRO A 555 -12.15 29.88 11.62
N TRP A 556 -10.87 29.48 11.63
CA TRP A 556 -9.85 30.05 10.72
C TRP A 556 -10.15 29.72 9.25
N ILE A 557 -10.70 28.53 8.97
CA ILE A 557 -11.02 28.08 7.61
C ILE A 557 -12.05 29.00 6.93
N VAL A 558 -12.90 29.68 7.70
CA VAL A 558 -13.95 30.58 7.20
C VAL A 558 -13.37 31.84 6.50
N TYR A 559 -12.08 32.15 6.73
CA TYR A 559 -11.36 33.28 6.13
C TYR A 559 -10.67 32.97 4.79
N ILE A 560 -10.70 31.73 4.31
CA ILE A 560 -10.19 31.40 2.96
C ILE A 560 -11.02 32.18 1.92
N GLU A 561 -10.36 33.06 1.16
CA GLU A 561 -11.04 33.99 0.24
C GLU A 561 -11.68 33.28 -0.96
N HIS A 562 -11.07 32.19 -1.43
CA HIS A 562 -11.57 31.43 -2.57
C HIS A 562 -12.70 30.46 -2.18
N ILE A 563 -13.92 30.79 -2.59
CA ILE A 563 -15.18 30.15 -2.16
C ILE A 563 -15.22 28.62 -2.31
N PRO A 564 -14.84 27.99 -3.45
CA PRO A 564 -14.86 26.53 -3.56
C PRO A 564 -13.78 25.87 -2.69
N THR A 565 -12.59 26.44 -2.62
CA THR A 565 -11.48 25.96 -1.75
C THR A 565 -11.87 26.01 -0.28
N LYS A 566 -12.44 27.15 0.17
CA LYS A 566 -13.04 27.30 1.50
C LYS A 566 -14.04 26.18 1.77
N THR A 567 -14.97 25.94 0.84
CA THR A 567 -16.02 24.93 0.99
C THR A 567 -15.45 23.52 1.10
N ILE A 568 -14.43 23.16 0.32
CA ILE A 568 -13.80 21.83 0.37
C ILE A 568 -13.06 21.64 1.70
N VAL A 569 -12.13 22.53 2.05
CA VAL A 569 -11.29 22.42 3.27
C VAL A 569 -12.15 22.36 4.54
N LEU A 570 -13.21 23.17 4.59
CA LEU A 570 -14.16 23.29 5.70
C LEU A 570 -14.96 21.99 5.94
N ASN A 571 -15.50 21.38 4.88
CA ASN A 571 -16.23 20.13 5.02
C ASN A 571 -15.29 18.93 5.26
N VAL A 572 -14.06 18.95 4.75
CA VAL A 572 -13.03 17.95 5.10
C VAL A 572 -12.65 18.03 6.58
N ALA A 573 -12.45 19.23 7.13
CA ALA A 573 -12.13 19.42 8.55
C ALA A 573 -13.28 18.98 9.46
N ASP A 574 -14.52 19.45 9.24
CA ASP A 574 -15.68 19.08 10.08
C ASP A 574 -15.95 17.57 10.04
N SER A 575 -15.85 16.94 8.87
CA SER A 575 -16.05 15.48 8.77
C SER A 575 -14.91 14.67 9.40
N LEU A 576 -13.66 15.12 9.33
CA LEU A 576 -12.53 14.47 9.99
C LEU A 576 -12.62 14.54 11.52
N PHE A 577 -12.88 15.73 12.08
CA PHE A 577 -12.99 15.91 13.52
C PHE A 577 -14.22 15.20 14.10
N ASN A 578 -15.41 15.32 13.49
CA ASN A 578 -16.59 14.60 13.97
C ASN A 578 -16.44 13.07 13.84
N PHE A 579 -15.84 12.55 12.76
CA PHE A 579 -15.56 11.12 12.64
C PHE A 579 -14.57 10.62 13.71
N THR A 580 -13.53 11.41 13.99
CA THR A 580 -12.51 11.05 14.98
C THR A 580 -13.08 11.04 16.39
N LEU A 581 -13.88 12.04 16.76
CA LEU A 581 -14.50 12.16 18.07
C LEU A 581 -15.67 11.18 18.28
N THR A 582 -16.50 10.93 17.27
CA THR A 582 -17.69 10.05 17.42
C THR A 582 -17.41 8.57 17.23
N ILE A 583 -16.36 8.20 16.49
CA ILE A 583 -16.05 6.78 16.21
C ILE A 583 -14.61 6.44 16.58
N VAL A 584 -13.61 7.12 16.02
CA VAL A 584 -12.22 6.63 16.09
C VAL A 584 -11.72 6.53 17.52
N HIS A 585 -11.91 7.59 18.32
CA HIS A 585 -11.49 7.60 19.72
C HIS A 585 -12.28 6.59 20.59
N PRO A 586 -13.62 6.55 20.59
CA PRO A 586 -14.39 5.54 21.33
C PRO A 586 -14.07 4.10 20.89
N LEU A 587 -14.01 3.84 19.59
CA LEU A 587 -13.76 2.50 19.05
C LEU A 587 -12.33 2.03 19.32
N PHE A 588 -11.32 2.89 19.19
CA PHE A 588 -9.94 2.57 19.56
C PHE A 588 -9.82 2.26 21.06
N SER A 589 -10.50 3.04 21.90
CA SER A 589 -10.56 2.83 23.36
C SER A 589 -11.20 1.48 23.73
N VAL A 590 -12.16 0.98 22.94
CA VAL A 590 -12.73 -0.37 23.11
C VAL A 590 -11.80 -1.44 22.56
N ILE A 591 -11.27 -1.27 21.34
CA ILE A 591 -10.41 -2.27 20.68
C ILE A 591 -9.20 -2.63 21.55
N LEU A 592 -8.57 -1.66 22.23
CA LEU A 592 -7.48 -1.95 23.16
C LEU A 592 -7.93 -2.84 24.33
N ARG A 593 -9.02 -2.49 25.03
CA ARG A 593 -9.58 -3.30 26.13
C ARG A 593 -10.05 -4.68 25.67
N THR A 594 -10.65 -4.79 24.49
CA THR A 594 -11.03 -6.09 23.91
C THR A 594 -9.80 -6.91 23.51
N PHE A 595 -8.72 -6.28 23.05
CA PHE A 595 -7.47 -6.98 22.75
C PHE A 595 -6.81 -7.52 24.02
N GLU A 596 -6.74 -6.72 25.10
CA GLU A 596 -6.30 -7.18 26.42
C GLU A 596 -7.08 -8.44 26.84
N TYR A 597 -8.42 -8.36 26.86
CA TYR A 597 -9.28 -9.45 27.31
C TYR A 597 -9.26 -10.71 26.43
N VAL A 598 -9.12 -10.56 25.10
CA VAL A 598 -9.22 -11.70 24.16
C VAL A 598 -7.86 -12.35 23.88
N ALA A 599 -6.78 -11.56 23.88
CA ALA A 599 -5.47 -11.97 23.38
C ALA A 599 -4.33 -11.93 24.43
N LEU A 600 -4.49 -11.21 25.55
CA LEU A 600 -3.54 -11.27 26.67
C LEU A 600 -4.09 -12.18 27.77
N ASP A 601 -5.21 -11.81 28.38
CA ASP A 601 -5.79 -12.56 29.50
C ASP A 601 -7.32 -12.39 29.60
N ARG A 602 -8.02 -13.53 29.73
CA ARG A 602 -9.48 -13.61 29.90
C ARG A 602 -9.92 -13.45 31.35
N ASN A 603 -9.01 -13.58 32.31
CA ASN A 603 -9.32 -13.37 33.72
C ASN A 603 -9.54 -11.89 34.05
N LEU A 604 -9.08 -10.95 33.22
CA LEU A 604 -9.29 -9.49 33.41
C LEU A 604 -10.75 -9.07 33.68
N GLY A 605 -11.75 -9.87 33.27
CA GLY A 605 -13.16 -9.65 33.65
C GLY A 605 -13.48 -9.84 35.15
N ARG A 606 -12.53 -10.35 35.94
CA ARG A 606 -12.57 -10.51 37.40
C ARG A 606 -11.83 -9.39 38.13
N ASP A 607 -10.84 -8.73 37.50
CA ASP A 607 -10.19 -7.55 38.08
C ASP A 607 -11.22 -6.43 38.25
N ASN A 608 -11.30 -5.92 39.47
CA ASN A 608 -12.22 -4.86 39.85
C ASN A 608 -11.83 -3.53 39.18
N LEU A 609 -10.53 -3.24 39.05
CA LEU A 609 -10.06 -2.02 38.38
C LEU A 609 -10.39 -2.03 36.88
N TRP A 610 -9.99 -3.08 36.15
CA TRP A 610 -10.26 -3.25 34.72
C TRP A 610 -11.76 -3.25 34.41
N ALA A 611 -12.57 -3.97 35.19
CA ALA A 611 -14.01 -4.02 34.95
C ALA A 611 -14.73 -2.71 35.35
N THR A 612 -14.25 -1.96 36.36
CA THR A 612 -14.76 -0.60 36.62
C THR A 612 -14.41 0.37 35.49
N GLN A 613 -13.16 0.37 35.03
CA GLN A 613 -12.70 1.17 33.89
C GLN A 613 -13.54 0.88 32.64
N THR A 614 -13.74 -0.41 32.34
CA THR A 614 -14.53 -0.88 31.20
C THR A 614 -16.02 -0.53 31.31
N ALA A 615 -16.65 -0.71 32.48
CA ALA A 615 -18.05 -0.38 32.69
C ALA A 615 -18.32 1.13 32.58
N LEU A 616 -17.44 1.98 33.12
CA LEU A 616 -17.54 3.44 33.00
C LEU A 616 -17.32 3.92 31.56
N GLN A 617 -16.39 3.29 30.82
CA GLN A 617 -16.22 3.54 29.39
C GLN A 617 -17.48 3.17 28.58
N ILE A 618 -18.08 2.00 28.86
CA ILE A 618 -19.32 1.56 28.17
C ILE A 618 -20.47 2.53 28.45
N ARG A 619 -20.64 2.99 29.71
CA ARG A 619 -21.67 3.98 30.11
C ARG A 619 -21.57 5.31 29.35
N LEU A 620 -20.36 5.72 28.93
CA LEU A 620 -20.14 6.94 28.16
C LEU A 620 -20.44 6.79 26.66
N MET A 621 -20.22 5.60 26.10
CA MET A 621 -20.50 5.32 24.69
C MET A 621 -21.99 5.01 24.45
N ALA A 622 -22.62 4.33 25.41
CA ALA A 622 -24.07 4.18 25.49
C ALA A 622 -24.78 5.55 25.53
N VAL A 623 -26.06 5.60 25.17
CA VAL A 623 -26.88 6.81 25.33
C VAL A 623 -27.35 6.88 26.78
N SER A 624 -26.91 7.88 27.54
CA SER A 624 -27.19 7.99 28.99
C SER A 624 -28.53 8.64 29.33
N ASP A 625 -29.00 9.57 28.48
CA ASP A 625 -30.13 10.45 28.75
C ASP A 625 -30.64 11.14 27.46
N PRO A 626 -31.77 11.87 27.48
CA PRO A 626 -32.32 12.53 26.29
C PRO A 626 -31.42 13.59 25.65
N PHE A 627 -30.57 14.29 26.42
CA PHE A 627 -29.73 15.36 25.89
C PHE A 627 -28.43 14.79 25.29
N ASP A 628 -27.88 13.74 25.90
CA ASP A 628 -26.82 12.94 25.31
C ASP A 628 -27.25 12.32 23.97
N LEU A 629 -28.48 11.79 23.87
CA LEU A 629 -29.06 11.32 22.61
C LEU A 629 -29.07 12.42 21.53
N VAL A 630 -29.54 13.62 21.87
CA VAL A 630 -29.54 14.78 20.96
C VAL A 630 -28.12 15.17 20.54
N CYS A 631 -27.15 15.14 21.47
CA CYS A 631 -25.75 15.45 21.15
C CYS A 631 -25.12 14.42 20.20
N LYS A 632 -25.32 13.12 20.46
CA LYS A 632 -24.81 12.03 19.62
C LYS A 632 -25.44 12.05 18.22
N ILE A 633 -26.76 12.25 18.13
CA ILE A 633 -27.44 12.46 16.84
C ILE A 633 -26.89 13.70 16.11
N GLY A 634 -26.68 14.82 16.81
CA GLY A 634 -26.19 16.07 16.22
C GLY A 634 -24.82 15.95 15.56
N MET A 635 -23.86 15.31 16.23
CA MET A 635 -22.51 15.10 15.68
C MET A 635 -22.51 14.15 14.47
N HIS A 636 -23.32 13.09 14.50
CA HIS A 636 -23.49 12.20 13.34
C HIS A 636 -24.16 12.94 12.17
N LEU A 637 -25.18 13.77 12.43
CA LEU A 637 -25.85 14.57 11.41
C LEU A 637 -24.93 15.63 10.78
N SER A 638 -24.06 16.29 11.56
CA SER A 638 -23.01 17.18 10.99
C SER A 638 -22.11 16.41 10.03
N THR A 639 -21.72 15.19 10.39
CA THR A 639 -20.93 14.29 9.53
C THR A 639 -21.65 13.93 8.23
N VAL A 640 -22.97 13.65 8.26
CA VAL A 640 -23.78 13.46 7.03
C VAL A 640 -23.73 14.71 6.15
N VAL A 641 -24.01 15.88 6.73
CA VAL A 641 -24.11 17.15 5.99
C VAL A 641 -22.76 17.55 5.39
N ALA A 642 -21.67 17.48 6.16
CA ALA A 642 -20.34 17.83 5.70
C ALA A 642 -19.88 16.93 4.54
N LEU A 643 -20.00 15.61 4.67
CA LEU A 643 -19.59 14.68 3.61
C LEU A 643 -20.49 14.75 2.37
N SER A 644 -21.78 15.05 2.53
CA SER A 644 -22.69 15.27 1.39
C SER A 644 -22.33 16.56 0.64
N ARG A 645 -22.08 17.67 1.34
CA ARG A 645 -21.64 18.95 0.75
C ARG A 645 -20.28 18.82 0.06
N LEU A 646 -19.34 18.08 0.66
CA LEU A 646 -18.05 17.75 0.05
C LEU A 646 -18.24 16.97 -1.25
N GLY A 647 -19.14 15.99 -1.26
CA GLY A 647 -19.55 15.25 -2.45
C GLY A 647 -20.05 16.14 -3.58
N HIS A 648 -21.05 16.97 -3.30
CA HIS A 648 -21.64 17.89 -4.28
C HIS A 648 -20.64 18.93 -4.80
N ALA A 649 -19.77 19.47 -3.93
CA ALA A 649 -18.71 20.41 -4.35
C ALA A 649 -17.72 19.77 -5.35
N LEU A 650 -17.29 18.52 -5.09
CA LEU A 650 -16.38 17.78 -5.97
C LEU A 650 -17.04 17.35 -7.29
N LEU A 651 -18.36 17.07 -7.28
CA LEU A 651 -19.13 16.76 -8.49
C LEU A 651 -19.37 18.01 -9.35
N SER A 652 -19.74 19.14 -8.72
CA SER A 652 -19.98 20.42 -9.41
C SER A 652 -18.71 20.94 -10.12
N ALA A 653 -17.56 20.85 -9.44
CA ALA A 653 -16.25 21.16 -10.02
C ALA A 653 -15.88 20.28 -11.23
N LYS A 654 -16.48 19.09 -11.37
CA LYS A 654 -16.30 18.21 -12.52
C LYS A 654 -17.24 18.56 -13.70
N THR A 655 -18.44 19.08 -13.41
CA THR A 655 -19.37 19.51 -14.48
C THR A 655 -18.97 20.82 -15.14
N SER A 656 -18.32 21.74 -14.42
CA SER A 656 -17.88 23.04 -14.96
C SER A 656 -16.67 22.98 -15.91
N ALA A 657 -16.06 21.81 -16.09
CA ALA A 657 -14.97 21.61 -17.06
C ALA A 657 -15.47 21.32 -18.49
N GLY A 658 -16.75 20.99 -18.66
CA GLY A 658 -17.38 20.79 -19.97
C GLY A 658 -18.26 21.98 -20.37
N TRP A 659 -18.08 22.50 -21.58
CA TRP A 659 -18.91 23.59 -22.10
C TRP A 659 -20.36 23.13 -22.32
N VAL A 660 -21.25 23.58 -21.45
CA VAL A 660 -22.71 23.48 -21.61
C VAL A 660 -23.31 24.84 -21.28
N GLU A 661 -23.95 25.48 -22.26
CA GLU A 661 -24.67 26.73 -22.03
C GLU A 661 -25.91 26.49 -21.16
N VAL A 662 -26.02 27.24 -20.06
CA VAL A 662 -27.17 27.18 -19.15
C VAL A 662 -28.10 28.38 -19.42
N PRO A 663 -29.42 28.18 -19.62
CA PRO A 663 -30.35 29.28 -19.89
C PRO A 663 -30.39 30.35 -18.77
N PRO A 664 -30.55 31.65 -19.11
CA PRO A 664 -30.36 32.75 -18.17
C PRO A 664 -31.59 33.04 -17.29
N THR A 665 -32.01 32.09 -16.44
CA THR A 665 -33.13 32.30 -15.50
C THR A 665 -32.88 31.76 -14.09
N THR A 666 -32.09 32.46 -13.29
CA THR A 666 -32.41 32.85 -11.90
C THR A 666 -31.31 33.74 -11.31
N HIS A 667 -31.67 34.90 -10.75
CA HIS A 667 -30.71 35.75 -10.05
C HIS A 667 -30.39 35.20 -8.65
N PHE A 668 -29.44 34.26 -8.57
CA PHE A 668 -28.72 33.99 -7.33
C PHE A 668 -27.89 35.22 -6.95
N ILE A 669 -28.46 36.11 -6.13
CA ILE A 669 -27.76 37.28 -5.58
C ILE A 669 -26.69 36.79 -4.60
N PRO A 670 -25.38 36.91 -4.89
CA PRO A 670 -24.33 36.47 -3.98
C PRO A 670 -24.17 37.54 -2.88
N ARG A 671 -24.97 37.43 -1.81
CA ARG A 671 -24.81 38.30 -0.65
C ARG A 671 -23.44 38.06 -0.03
N ARG A 672 -22.58 39.10 -0.09
CA ARG A 672 -21.22 39.08 0.49
C ARG A 672 -21.27 38.57 1.93
N PRO A 673 -20.39 37.64 2.35
CA PRO A 673 -20.40 37.11 3.72
C PRO A 673 -20.16 38.22 4.74
N SER A 674 -20.88 38.17 5.85
CA SER A 674 -20.77 39.18 6.91
C SER A 674 -19.44 39.01 7.64
N LYS A 675 -18.43 39.82 7.28
CA LYS A 675 -17.13 39.88 7.98
C LYS A 675 -17.31 40.02 9.51
N ARG A 676 -18.34 40.75 9.96
CA ARG A 676 -18.70 40.87 11.38
C ARG A 676 -19.06 39.52 12.01
N LEU A 677 -19.86 38.67 11.35
CA LEU A 677 -20.23 37.37 11.90
C LEU A 677 -19.03 36.41 11.90
N ASN A 678 -18.17 36.45 10.88
CA ASN A 678 -16.97 35.61 10.84
C ASN A 678 -15.98 35.98 11.96
N HIS A 679 -15.85 37.27 12.28
CA HIS A 679 -15.11 37.74 13.45
C HIS A 679 -15.78 37.31 14.77
N VAL A 680 -17.11 37.44 14.91
CA VAL A 680 -17.83 36.97 16.10
C VAL A 680 -17.65 35.47 16.32
N ASN A 681 -17.77 34.65 15.26
CA ASN A 681 -17.54 33.21 15.34
C ASN A 681 -16.11 32.88 15.77
N LEU A 682 -15.10 33.51 15.16
CA LEU A 682 -13.69 33.33 15.54
C LEU A 682 -13.46 33.69 17.02
N THR A 683 -13.93 34.85 17.45
CA THR A 683 -13.77 35.30 18.84
C THR A 683 -14.48 34.36 19.83
N LEU A 684 -15.70 33.92 19.54
CA LEU A 684 -16.45 33.00 20.39
C LEU A 684 -15.77 31.61 20.47
N SER A 685 -15.41 31.01 19.34
CA SER A 685 -14.75 29.69 19.32
C SER A 685 -13.38 29.70 20.00
N LEU A 686 -12.59 30.77 19.83
CA LEU A 686 -11.29 30.91 20.51
C LEU A 686 -11.44 31.16 22.01
N LEU A 687 -12.39 32.00 22.44
CA LEU A 687 -12.68 32.20 23.87
C LEU A 687 -13.22 30.92 24.52
N TRP A 688 -14.03 30.14 23.81
CA TRP A 688 -14.54 28.86 24.29
C TRP A 688 -13.43 27.81 24.42
N GLY A 689 -12.56 27.68 23.40
CA GLY A 689 -11.39 26.79 23.45
C GLY A 689 -10.40 27.17 24.56
N LEU A 690 -10.18 28.47 24.79
CA LEU A 690 -9.36 28.98 25.90
C LEU A 690 -10.01 28.68 27.26
N GLY A 691 -11.31 28.96 27.42
CA GLY A 691 -12.06 28.67 28.64
C GLY A 691 -12.05 27.17 28.99
N LEU A 692 -12.30 26.31 28.01
CA LEU A 692 -12.20 24.86 28.15
C LEU A 692 -10.78 24.43 28.54
N SER A 693 -9.74 25.00 27.92
CA SER A 693 -8.34 24.74 28.27
C SER A 693 -8.00 25.13 29.72
N ILE A 694 -8.52 26.27 30.19
CA ILE A 694 -8.36 26.72 31.58
C ILE A 694 -9.10 25.78 32.54
N CYS A 695 -10.32 25.33 32.20
CA CYS A 695 -11.04 24.33 32.99
C CYS A 695 -10.29 22.98 33.06
N ILE A 696 -9.72 22.51 31.95
CA ILE A 696 -8.90 21.29 31.91
C ILE A 696 -7.65 21.44 32.78
N LEU A 697 -6.92 22.56 32.65
CA LEU A 697 -5.72 22.81 33.45
C LEU A 697 -6.03 22.93 34.94
N ARG A 698 -7.12 23.61 35.31
CA ARG A 698 -7.62 23.70 36.69
C ARG A 698 -8.04 22.33 37.23
N SER A 699 -8.76 21.55 36.42
CA SER A 699 -9.20 20.18 36.74
C SER A 699 -8.03 19.20 36.95
N THR A 700 -6.88 19.44 36.33
CA THR A 700 -5.68 18.58 36.49
C THR A 700 -4.70 19.04 37.56
N THR A 701 -4.70 20.32 37.95
CA THR A 701 -3.66 20.89 38.83
C THR A 701 -4.15 21.44 40.17
N GLN A 702 -5.45 21.62 40.38
CA GLN A 702 -6.02 22.29 41.57
C GLN A 702 -7.07 21.45 42.31
N ARG A 703 -7.02 20.11 42.22
CA ARG A 703 -7.95 19.21 42.91
C ARG A 703 -7.59 18.98 44.38
N THR A 704 -8.58 18.58 45.17
CA THR A 704 -8.33 17.79 46.37
C THR A 704 -7.92 16.38 45.96
N GLU A 705 -6.85 15.85 46.53
CA GLU A 705 -6.44 14.46 46.31
C GLU A 705 -7.48 13.49 46.92
N CYS A 706 -7.77 12.40 46.22
CA CYS A 706 -8.60 11.32 46.76
C CYS A 706 -7.83 10.55 47.87
N PRO A 707 -8.53 9.94 48.84
CA PRO A 707 -7.89 9.06 49.83
C PRO A 707 -7.26 7.84 49.13
N VAL A 708 -6.20 7.27 49.73
CA VAL A 708 -5.44 6.13 49.16
C VAL A 708 -6.26 4.86 48.95
N SER A 709 -7.43 4.74 49.59
CA SER A 709 -8.40 3.67 49.36
C SER A 709 -9.21 3.83 48.06
N CYS A 710 -9.19 5.01 47.42
CA CYS A 710 -9.80 5.22 46.13
C CYS A 710 -8.82 4.79 45.01
N VAL A 711 -9.04 3.60 44.47
CA VAL A 711 -8.15 2.98 43.47
C VAL A 711 -8.33 3.61 42.08
N ALA A 712 -9.52 4.17 41.80
CA ALA A 712 -9.80 4.85 40.53
C ALA A 712 -10.77 6.03 40.69
N ASP A 713 -10.37 7.22 40.23
CA ASP A 713 -11.10 8.48 40.41
C ASP A 713 -11.42 9.22 39.10
N ALA A 714 -12.62 9.82 39.03
CA ALA A 714 -13.06 10.67 37.93
C ALA A 714 -12.77 12.15 38.25
N LYS A 715 -12.64 13.00 37.23
CA LYS A 715 -12.09 14.37 37.35
C LYS A 715 -13.02 15.43 36.70
N PRO A 716 -14.25 15.65 37.21
CA PRO A 716 -15.25 16.50 36.56
C PRO A 716 -14.77 17.95 36.38
N LEU A 717 -14.88 18.53 35.18
CA LEU A 717 -14.27 19.83 34.84
C LEU A 717 -14.63 21.03 35.75
N PHE A 718 -15.77 20.97 36.44
CA PHE A 718 -16.31 22.07 37.25
C PHE A 718 -16.27 21.81 38.75
N ASP A 719 -16.03 20.57 39.19
CA ASP A 719 -15.89 20.18 40.59
C ASP A 719 -14.42 19.81 40.88
N LEU A 720 -13.87 20.30 41.99
CA LEU A 720 -12.50 20.03 42.41
C LEU A 720 -12.39 18.96 43.50
N GLY A 721 -13.53 18.45 44.00
CA GLY A 721 -13.59 17.33 44.92
C GLY A 721 -13.09 16.01 44.32
N CYS A 722 -12.93 15.02 45.19
CA CYS A 722 -12.72 13.63 44.79
C CYS A 722 -14.04 13.00 44.33
N HIS A 723 -14.02 12.31 43.18
CA HIS A 723 -15.14 11.51 42.68
C HIS A 723 -14.68 10.06 42.49
N CYS A 724 -14.79 9.25 43.53
CA CYS A 724 -14.31 7.88 43.49
C CYS A 724 -15.22 6.99 42.64
N GLY A 725 -14.65 6.24 41.70
CA GLY A 725 -15.34 5.23 40.90
C GLY A 725 -15.23 3.83 41.50
N TYR A 726 -14.05 3.47 41.99
CA TYR A 726 -13.77 2.20 42.69
C TYR A 726 -13.01 2.47 43.99
N LEU A 727 -13.62 2.07 45.11
CA LEU A 727 -13.08 2.20 46.46
C LEU A 727 -12.76 0.81 47.03
N HIS A 728 -11.52 0.61 47.46
CA HIS A 728 -11.07 -0.56 48.20
C HIS A 728 -10.69 -0.16 49.63
N LEU A 729 -11.57 -0.48 50.58
CA LEU A 729 -11.33 -0.31 52.01
C LEU A 729 -10.72 -1.60 52.58
N ASN A 730 -9.40 -1.68 52.61
CA ASN A 730 -8.68 -2.69 53.40
C ASN A 730 -8.42 -2.11 54.80
N CYS A 731 -9.25 -2.46 55.78
CA CYS A 731 -9.15 -1.89 57.12
C CYS A 731 -7.82 -2.23 57.81
N HIS A 732 -7.23 -3.39 57.52
CA HIS A 732 -5.94 -3.79 58.05
C HIS A 732 -4.81 -2.89 57.55
N SER A 733 -4.72 -2.61 56.24
CA SER A 733 -3.68 -1.71 55.71
C SER A 733 -3.90 -0.24 56.08
N LEU A 734 -5.15 0.15 56.36
CA LEU A 734 -5.51 1.48 56.86
C LEU A 734 -5.34 1.63 58.39
N GLY A 735 -5.06 0.55 59.13
CA GLY A 735 -4.91 0.58 60.60
C GLY A 735 -6.20 0.84 61.38
N VAL A 736 -7.36 0.45 60.84
CA VAL A 736 -8.70 0.67 61.41
C VAL A 736 -9.51 -0.63 61.52
N THR A 737 -10.70 -0.56 62.10
CA THR A 737 -11.65 -1.69 62.19
C THR A 737 -12.97 -1.41 61.49
N ASP A 738 -13.58 -0.25 61.74
CA ASP A 738 -14.83 0.22 61.10
C ASP A 738 -14.53 0.98 59.78
N PRO A 739 -15.07 0.52 58.63
CA PRO A 739 -14.94 1.20 57.34
C PRO A 739 -15.91 2.38 57.17
N THR A 740 -16.96 2.48 58.00
CA THR A 740 -18.07 3.44 57.84
C THR A 740 -17.62 4.92 57.71
N PRO A 741 -16.63 5.43 58.49
CA PRO A 741 -16.19 6.82 58.37
C PRO A 741 -15.61 7.18 57.00
N PHE A 742 -15.04 6.20 56.28
CA PHE A 742 -14.41 6.37 54.97
C PHE A 742 -15.42 6.34 53.81
N LEU A 743 -16.69 6.02 54.07
CA LEU A 743 -17.80 6.09 53.12
C LEU A 743 -18.49 7.47 53.11
N ASN A 744 -17.82 8.49 53.65
CA ASN A 744 -18.34 9.86 53.70
C ASN A 744 -18.30 10.53 52.32
N THR A 745 -19.47 10.93 51.80
CA THR A 745 -19.61 11.53 50.47
C THR A 745 -18.88 12.87 50.30
N SER A 746 -18.51 13.56 51.38
CA SER A 746 -17.66 14.76 51.30
C SER A 746 -16.18 14.45 51.00
N GLN A 747 -15.74 13.21 51.16
CA GLN A 747 -14.37 12.76 50.92
C GLN A 747 -14.21 11.96 49.62
N ILE A 748 -15.25 11.24 49.18
CA ILE A 748 -15.20 10.35 47.99
C ILE A 748 -16.27 10.65 46.92
N GLY A 749 -17.13 11.64 47.14
CA GLY A 749 -18.26 11.95 46.27
C GLY A 749 -19.40 10.93 46.36
N THR A 750 -20.26 10.87 45.34
CA THR A 750 -21.38 9.92 45.24
C THR A 750 -21.30 9.01 44.01
N SER A 751 -20.30 9.20 43.15
CA SER A 751 -20.13 8.58 41.83
C SER A 751 -19.72 7.09 41.85
N LEU A 752 -19.69 6.47 43.03
CA LEU A 752 -19.15 5.14 43.26
C LEU A 752 -19.86 4.07 42.41
N LEU A 753 -19.08 3.33 41.62
CA LEU A 753 -19.55 2.16 40.86
C LEU A 753 -19.33 0.87 41.66
N GLU A 754 -18.24 0.81 42.41
CA GLU A 754 -17.77 -0.40 43.06
C GLU A 754 -17.20 -0.12 44.44
N LEU A 755 -17.66 -0.92 45.41
CA LEU A 755 -17.19 -0.89 46.78
C LEU A 755 -16.67 -2.28 47.16
N GLN A 756 -15.37 -2.37 47.43
CA GLN A 756 -14.72 -3.54 48.01
C GLN A 756 -14.31 -3.20 49.44
N VAL A 757 -14.82 -3.95 50.41
CA VAL A 757 -14.47 -3.82 51.83
C VAL A 757 -13.82 -5.12 52.29
N SER A 758 -12.69 -5.04 52.97
CA SER A 758 -11.88 -6.20 53.30
C SER A 758 -11.12 -6.08 54.62
N ARG A 759 -11.02 -7.18 55.37
CA ARG A 759 -10.34 -7.25 56.67
C ARG A 759 -10.87 -6.25 57.70
N CYS A 760 -12.18 -5.99 57.65
CA CYS A 760 -12.91 -5.04 58.48
C CYS A 760 -13.83 -5.74 59.49
N ASP A 761 -14.10 -5.07 60.60
CA ASP A 761 -15.04 -5.49 61.65
C ASP A 761 -16.47 -5.07 61.25
N LEU A 762 -17.28 -6.03 60.79
CA LEU A 762 -18.60 -5.81 60.20
C LEU A 762 -19.62 -6.88 60.64
N PRO A 763 -19.86 -7.10 61.94
CA PRO A 763 -20.65 -8.23 62.45
C PRO A 763 -22.10 -8.24 61.92
N ARG A 764 -22.65 -7.07 61.57
CA ARG A 764 -24.01 -6.88 61.01
C ARG A 764 -24.00 -6.32 59.57
N GLY A 765 -22.87 -6.43 58.87
CA GLY A 765 -22.65 -5.85 57.55
C GLY A 765 -22.63 -4.32 57.53
N LEU A 766 -22.77 -3.74 56.34
CA LEU A 766 -22.78 -2.29 56.12
C LEU A 766 -24.20 -1.72 56.28
N ASP A 767 -24.34 -0.61 56.99
CA ASP A 767 -25.63 0.03 57.21
C ASP A 767 -26.26 0.61 55.92
N ALA A 768 -27.58 0.49 55.81
CA ALA A 768 -28.35 0.90 54.64
C ALA A 768 -28.50 2.42 54.50
N ALA A 769 -28.30 3.23 55.56
CA ALA A 769 -28.20 4.68 55.43
C ALA A 769 -26.82 5.11 54.92
N THR A 770 -25.74 4.42 55.32
CA THR A 770 -24.38 4.62 54.77
C THR A 770 -24.30 4.31 53.27
N LEU A 771 -24.95 3.23 52.82
CA LEU A 771 -24.95 2.86 51.39
C LEU A 771 -25.91 3.70 50.52
N ARG A 772 -26.92 4.35 51.12
CA ARG A 772 -27.97 5.12 50.43
C ARG A 772 -27.49 6.19 49.43
N PRO A 773 -26.40 6.94 49.65
CA PRO A 773 -25.98 7.99 48.72
C PRO A 773 -25.46 7.47 47.37
N PHE A 774 -24.96 6.23 47.34
CA PHE A 774 -24.25 5.66 46.19
C PHE A 774 -25.22 5.04 45.17
N GLN A 775 -26.07 5.88 44.57
CA GLN A 775 -27.10 5.50 43.59
C GLN A 775 -26.55 4.90 42.27
N THR A 776 -25.23 4.82 42.12
CA THR A 776 -24.53 4.17 41.00
C THR A 776 -23.85 2.86 41.36
N LEU A 777 -23.86 2.47 42.65
CA LEU A 777 -23.14 1.31 43.17
C LEU A 777 -23.69 0.04 42.53
N THR A 778 -22.86 -0.63 41.74
CA THR A 778 -23.22 -1.77 40.88
C THR A 778 -22.59 -3.07 41.40
N ARG A 779 -21.36 -3.01 41.94
CA ARG A 779 -20.67 -4.13 42.59
C ARG A 779 -20.42 -3.81 44.06
N LEU A 780 -20.77 -4.73 44.97
CA LEU A 780 -20.56 -4.60 46.41
C LEU A 780 -19.96 -5.88 46.98
N PHE A 781 -18.72 -5.80 47.46
CA PHE A 781 -17.95 -6.95 47.94
C PHE A 781 -17.51 -6.75 49.39
N VAL A 782 -17.74 -7.76 50.23
CA VAL A 782 -17.28 -7.84 51.62
C VAL A 782 -16.40 -9.08 51.75
N LEU A 783 -15.15 -8.92 52.15
CA LEU A 783 -14.15 -10.00 52.23
C LEU A 783 -13.48 -10.06 53.60
N PHE A 784 -13.15 -11.26 54.08
CA PHE A 784 -12.32 -11.47 55.28
C PHE A 784 -12.85 -10.72 56.50
N SER A 785 -14.15 -10.87 56.80
CA SER A 785 -14.86 -10.12 57.85
C SER A 785 -15.39 -11.05 58.93
N ASN A 786 -15.77 -10.50 60.09
CA ASN A 786 -16.47 -11.26 61.14
C ASN A 786 -18.00 -11.26 60.98
N MET A 787 -18.53 -10.87 59.81
CA MET A 787 -19.97 -10.71 59.57
C MET A 787 -20.76 -11.98 59.84
N SER A 788 -21.76 -11.90 60.73
CA SER A 788 -22.64 -13.01 61.13
C SER A 788 -24.11 -12.76 60.81
N SER A 789 -24.53 -11.51 60.63
CA SER A 789 -25.80 -11.14 59.99
C SER A 789 -25.62 -9.94 59.05
N TRP A 790 -26.64 -9.65 58.24
CA TRP A 790 -26.76 -8.36 57.53
C TRP A 790 -28.23 -8.10 57.23
N ASP A 791 -28.77 -7.01 57.78
CA ASP A 791 -30.22 -6.79 57.83
C ASP A 791 -30.77 -6.15 56.54
N GLY A 792 -29.94 -5.37 55.85
CA GLY A 792 -30.26 -4.70 54.58
C GLY A 792 -31.15 -3.45 54.72
N PRO A 793 -31.84 -3.00 53.65
CA PRO A 793 -31.79 -3.53 52.28
C PRO A 793 -30.55 -3.05 51.50
N LEU A 794 -30.24 -3.75 50.41
CA LEU A 794 -29.20 -3.34 49.45
C LEU A 794 -29.65 -2.13 48.61
N PRO A 795 -28.74 -1.27 48.12
CA PRO A 795 -29.08 -0.21 47.16
C PRO A 795 -29.66 -0.79 45.86
N PRO A 796 -30.68 -0.15 45.27
CA PRO A 796 -31.42 -0.70 44.12
C PRO A 796 -30.60 -0.79 42.82
N SER A 797 -29.40 -0.22 42.80
CA SER A 797 -28.45 -0.24 41.68
C SER A 797 -27.52 -1.46 41.67
N VAL A 798 -27.43 -2.22 42.77
CA VAL A 798 -26.47 -3.33 42.91
C VAL A 798 -26.89 -4.52 42.05
N THR A 799 -26.02 -4.92 41.11
CA THR A 799 -26.20 -6.10 40.26
C THR A 799 -25.43 -7.31 40.77
N ASN A 800 -24.32 -7.08 41.49
CA ASN A 800 -23.43 -8.13 41.99
C ASN A 800 -23.13 -7.92 43.49
N VAL A 801 -23.35 -8.96 44.29
CA VAL A 801 -22.91 -9.03 45.70
C VAL A 801 -21.96 -10.21 45.86
N ALA A 802 -20.85 -10.00 46.57
CA ALA A 802 -20.00 -11.09 47.06
C ALA A 802 -19.72 -10.93 48.55
N ILE A 803 -19.85 -12.03 49.29
CA ILE A 803 -19.48 -12.14 50.69
C ILE A 803 -18.47 -13.29 50.78
N ARG A 804 -17.19 -12.98 50.96
CA ARG A 804 -16.09 -13.96 50.98
C ARG A 804 -15.46 -14.02 52.37
N TYR A 805 -15.12 -15.21 52.85
CA TYR A 805 -14.41 -15.47 54.10
C TYR A 805 -15.02 -14.71 55.28
N SER A 806 -16.25 -15.08 55.66
CA SER A 806 -17.03 -14.38 56.70
C SER A 806 -17.81 -15.36 57.59
N ASN A 807 -18.11 -14.97 58.83
CA ASN A 807 -18.73 -15.85 59.85
C ASN A 807 -20.26 -16.02 59.69
N LEU A 808 -20.76 -16.09 58.46
CA LEU A 808 -22.17 -16.31 58.17
C LEU A 808 -22.54 -17.78 58.37
N GLN A 809 -23.47 -18.05 59.30
CA GLN A 809 -24.03 -19.39 59.56
C GLN A 809 -25.38 -19.63 58.89
N THR A 810 -26.04 -18.54 58.45
CA THR A 810 -27.30 -18.54 57.71
C THR A 810 -27.24 -17.50 56.60
N MET A 811 -28.17 -17.58 55.64
CA MET A 811 -28.35 -16.50 54.67
C MET A 811 -28.66 -15.18 55.37
N PRO A 812 -28.04 -14.06 54.96
CA PRO A 812 -28.35 -12.75 55.52
C PRO A 812 -29.63 -12.18 54.89
N HIS A 813 -30.49 -11.59 55.72
CA HIS A 813 -31.77 -10.98 55.35
C HIS A 813 -31.65 -9.90 54.24
N ALA A 814 -30.49 -9.22 54.14
CA ALA A 814 -30.15 -8.32 53.04
C ALA A 814 -30.19 -8.98 51.64
N LEU A 815 -30.07 -10.31 51.55
CA LEU A 815 -30.21 -11.10 50.33
C LEU A 815 -31.61 -11.73 50.15
N ASP A 816 -32.56 -11.46 51.05
CA ASP A 816 -33.94 -11.97 50.97
C ASP A 816 -34.99 -10.86 50.76
N VAL A 817 -34.73 -9.63 51.24
CA VAL A 817 -35.75 -8.56 51.31
C VAL A 817 -35.44 -7.36 50.42
N ASN A 818 -36.48 -6.87 49.73
CA ASN A 818 -36.47 -5.68 48.86
C ASN A 818 -35.39 -5.71 47.77
N LEU A 819 -35.07 -6.90 47.25
CA LEU A 819 -34.09 -7.08 46.19
C LEU A 819 -34.49 -6.34 44.90
N SER A 820 -33.51 -5.72 44.26
CA SER A 820 -33.71 -5.06 42.98
C SER A 820 -33.83 -6.06 41.84
N SER A 821 -34.67 -5.76 40.85
CA SER A 821 -34.85 -6.56 39.63
C SER A 821 -33.60 -6.63 38.73
N VAL A 822 -32.55 -5.86 39.05
CA VAL A 822 -31.25 -5.88 38.36
C VAL A 822 -30.20 -6.75 39.07
N LEU A 823 -30.46 -7.22 40.29
CA LEU A 823 -29.56 -8.16 40.98
C LEU A 823 -29.46 -9.45 40.16
N ALA A 824 -28.23 -9.89 39.90
CA ALA A 824 -27.93 -10.94 38.92
C ALA A 824 -26.84 -11.92 39.39
N VAL A 825 -25.93 -11.48 40.25
CA VAL A 825 -24.80 -12.28 40.75
C VAL A 825 -24.78 -12.27 42.27
N ILE A 826 -24.82 -13.45 42.88
CA ILE A 826 -24.62 -13.65 44.32
C ILE A 826 -23.47 -14.65 44.51
N THR A 827 -22.43 -14.22 45.22
CA THR A 827 -21.32 -15.07 45.67
C THR A 827 -21.32 -15.09 47.20
N ILE A 828 -21.33 -16.29 47.78
CA ILE A 828 -20.99 -16.54 49.17
C ILE A 828 -19.83 -17.54 49.17
N GLU A 829 -18.77 -17.23 49.90
CA GLU A 829 -17.57 -18.04 49.93
C GLU A 829 -16.92 -18.08 51.29
N GLY A 830 -16.35 -19.21 51.71
CA GLY A 830 -15.66 -19.32 53.00
C GLY A 830 -16.56 -18.94 54.18
N CYS A 831 -17.83 -19.32 54.11
CA CYS A 831 -18.88 -18.96 55.06
C CYS A 831 -19.55 -20.23 55.58
N PRO A 832 -19.45 -20.58 56.87
CA PRO A 832 -19.87 -21.88 57.39
C PRO A 832 -21.40 -21.96 57.55
N LEU A 833 -22.14 -22.10 56.44
CA LEU A 833 -23.61 -22.19 56.42
C LEU A 833 -24.10 -23.51 57.01
N THR A 834 -24.24 -23.56 58.35
CA THR A 834 -24.65 -24.75 59.10
C THR A 834 -26.14 -25.10 58.97
N GLY A 835 -26.96 -24.17 58.47
CA GLY A 835 -28.40 -24.37 58.25
C GLY A 835 -28.78 -24.49 56.76
N PRO A 836 -29.91 -25.15 56.44
CA PRO A 836 -30.43 -25.18 55.07
C PRO A 836 -30.84 -23.78 54.61
N ILE A 837 -30.57 -23.46 53.34
CA ILE A 837 -31.01 -22.21 52.71
C ILE A 837 -32.55 -22.22 52.60
N PRO A 838 -33.28 -21.21 53.16
CA PRO A 838 -34.74 -21.19 53.12
C PRO A 838 -35.32 -21.12 51.70
N ASP A 839 -36.46 -21.76 51.47
CA ASP A 839 -37.18 -21.64 50.18
C ASP A 839 -37.56 -20.20 49.84
N ALA A 840 -37.81 -19.36 50.87
CA ALA A 840 -38.10 -17.93 50.71
C ALA A 840 -36.98 -17.15 50.00
N THR A 841 -35.71 -17.50 50.28
CA THR A 841 -34.53 -16.95 49.59
C THR A 841 -34.61 -17.23 48.09
N PHE A 842 -34.91 -18.47 47.71
CA PHE A 842 -35.06 -18.84 46.29
C PHE A 842 -36.27 -18.16 45.64
N GLN A 843 -37.39 -17.95 46.35
CA GLN A 843 -38.52 -17.16 45.83
C GLN A 843 -38.11 -15.71 45.53
N ALA A 844 -37.36 -15.05 46.41
CA ALA A 844 -36.86 -13.69 46.21
C ALA A 844 -35.92 -13.59 44.98
N TRP A 845 -35.18 -14.67 44.67
CA TRP A 845 -34.17 -14.70 43.60
C TRP A 845 -34.71 -15.03 42.20
N GLN A 846 -35.89 -15.65 42.09
CA GLN A 846 -36.48 -16.09 40.81
C GLN A 846 -36.58 -14.97 39.75
N ALA A 847 -36.72 -13.71 40.16
CA ALA A 847 -36.94 -12.60 39.26
C ALA A 847 -35.78 -12.38 38.27
N ASN A 848 -34.52 -12.49 38.72
CA ASN A 848 -33.38 -12.11 37.88
C ASN A 848 -32.00 -12.76 38.17
N ILE A 849 -31.83 -13.60 39.19
CA ILE A 849 -30.50 -14.18 39.46
C ILE A 849 -30.03 -15.07 38.29
N GLN A 850 -28.82 -14.79 37.81
CA GLN A 850 -28.16 -15.45 36.69
C GLN A 850 -26.95 -16.28 37.12
N ARG A 851 -26.27 -15.89 38.20
CA ARG A 851 -25.05 -16.55 38.69
C ARG A 851 -25.12 -16.72 40.21
N ILE A 852 -24.90 -17.95 40.67
CA ILE A 852 -24.77 -18.27 42.10
C ILE A 852 -23.44 -19.00 42.32
N ALA A 853 -22.66 -18.53 43.29
CA ALA A 853 -21.51 -19.24 43.81
C ALA A 853 -21.66 -19.43 45.32
N PHE A 854 -21.64 -20.68 45.79
CA PHE A 854 -21.52 -21.09 47.18
C PHE A 854 -20.24 -21.93 47.30
N ILE A 855 -19.10 -21.29 47.53
CA ILE A 855 -17.77 -21.94 47.47
C ILE A 855 -17.24 -22.11 48.89
N ASN A 856 -16.82 -23.31 49.31
CA ASN A 856 -16.37 -23.52 50.69
C ASN A 856 -17.39 -22.98 51.72
N ALA A 857 -18.64 -23.42 51.56
CA ALA A 857 -19.81 -22.94 52.29
C ALA A 857 -20.39 -24.00 53.24
N SER A 858 -19.61 -25.04 53.56
CA SER A 858 -20.00 -26.19 54.40
C SER A 858 -21.25 -26.96 53.92
N LEU A 859 -21.60 -26.88 52.63
CA LEU A 859 -22.78 -27.54 52.10
C LEU A 859 -22.55 -29.05 51.95
N THR A 860 -23.33 -29.88 52.65
CA THR A 860 -23.31 -31.35 52.54
C THR A 860 -24.22 -31.89 51.43
N SER A 861 -25.06 -31.03 50.83
CA SER A 861 -26.01 -31.39 49.79
C SER A 861 -26.35 -30.18 48.90
N VAL A 862 -26.89 -30.43 47.70
CA VAL A 862 -27.29 -29.38 46.76
C VAL A 862 -28.64 -28.78 47.17
N PRO A 863 -28.76 -27.44 47.36
CA PRO A 863 -30.05 -26.80 47.66
C PRO A 863 -31.07 -26.97 46.53
N LEU A 864 -32.13 -27.74 46.77
CA LEU A 864 -33.11 -28.13 45.73
C LEU A 864 -33.83 -26.93 45.09
N GLY A 865 -33.98 -25.81 45.82
CA GLY A 865 -34.55 -24.57 45.34
C GLY A 865 -33.82 -23.92 44.16
N LEU A 866 -32.55 -24.27 43.91
CA LEU A 866 -31.78 -23.78 42.76
C LEU A 866 -32.45 -24.08 41.41
N ALA A 867 -33.16 -25.21 41.28
CA ALA A 867 -33.88 -25.57 40.05
C ALA A 867 -35.10 -24.66 39.76
N THR A 868 -35.59 -23.89 40.74
CA THR A 868 -36.68 -22.93 40.56
C THR A 868 -36.26 -21.67 39.79
N LEU A 869 -34.96 -21.35 39.77
CA LEU A 869 -34.43 -20.10 39.22
C LEU A 869 -34.41 -20.16 37.68
N PRO A 870 -35.27 -19.40 36.97
CA PRO A 870 -35.48 -19.58 35.53
C PRO A 870 -34.35 -19.01 34.67
N LYS A 871 -33.55 -18.10 35.23
CA LYS A 871 -32.48 -17.34 34.55
C LYS A 871 -31.06 -17.80 34.92
N LEU A 872 -30.91 -18.84 35.73
CA LEU A 872 -29.60 -19.32 36.17
C LEU A 872 -28.77 -19.83 34.97
N THR A 873 -27.62 -19.20 34.73
CA THR A 873 -26.67 -19.51 33.64
C THR A 873 -25.33 -20.05 34.14
N GLN A 874 -24.96 -19.75 35.39
CA GLN A 874 -23.74 -20.25 36.03
C GLN A 874 -24.02 -20.65 37.48
N LEU A 875 -23.54 -21.82 37.89
CA LEU A 875 -23.62 -22.33 39.26
C LEU A 875 -22.24 -22.81 39.71
N SER A 876 -21.80 -22.43 40.90
CA SER A 876 -20.58 -22.95 41.52
C SER A 876 -20.87 -23.40 42.95
N LEU A 877 -20.70 -24.69 43.21
CA LEU A 877 -20.78 -25.33 44.52
C LEU A 877 -19.42 -25.98 44.88
N ARG A 878 -18.31 -25.37 44.42
CA ARG A 878 -16.95 -25.89 44.62
C ARG A 878 -16.54 -25.93 46.09
N GLN A 879 -15.61 -26.83 46.44
CA GLN A 879 -14.98 -26.92 47.77
C GLN A 879 -15.97 -27.15 48.93
N ASN A 880 -17.06 -27.89 48.69
CA ASN A 880 -18.06 -28.24 49.70
C ASN A 880 -17.98 -29.74 50.08
N GLU A 881 -18.87 -30.20 50.95
CA GLU A 881 -18.91 -31.58 51.45
C GLU A 881 -19.97 -32.45 50.72
N ILE A 882 -20.27 -32.13 49.45
CA ILE A 882 -21.33 -32.78 48.70
C ILE A 882 -20.86 -34.18 48.26
N ALA A 883 -21.35 -35.22 48.94
CA ALA A 883 -21.07 -36.63 48.62
C ALA A 883 -22.00 -37.21 47.54
N SER A 884 -23.20 -36.65 47.39
CA SER A 884 -24.19 -37.07 46.39
C SER A 884 -24.97 -35.89 45.83
N LEU A 885 -25.45 -36.04 44.59
CA LEU A 885 -26.29 -35.07 43.91
C LEU A 885 -27.77 -35.51 43.96
N PRO A 886 -28.72 -34.59 43.69
CA PRO A 886 -30.13 -34.95 43.49
C PRO A 886 -30.32 -35.91 42.30
N ASP A 887 -31.53 -36.46 42.17
CA ASP A 887 -31.87 -37.42 41.11
C ASP A 887 -31.75 -36.85 39.68
N ASP A 888 -31.67 -37.75 38.70
CA ASP A 888 -31.54 -37.40 37.28
C ASP A 888 -32.72 -36.56 36.76
N THR A 889 -33.91 -36.63 37.38
CA THR A 889 -35.05 -35.77 37.04
C THR A 889 -34.83 -34.31 37.50
N TRP A 890 -34.24 -34.09 38.67
CA TRP A 890 -33.84 -32.75 39.13
C TRP A 890 -32.62 -32.25 38.36
N LEU A 891 -31.61 -33.10 38.11
CA LEU A 891 -30.41 -32.73 37.35
C LEU A 891 -30.72 -32.40 35.88
N SER A 892 -31.64 -33.13 35.24
CA SER A 892 -32.09 -32.81 33.88
C SER A 892 -32.96 -31.55 33.85
N THR A 893 -33.80 -31.32 34.87
CA THR A 893 -34.52 -30.05 35.04
C THR A 893 -33.55 -28.88 35.15
N LEU A 894 -32.49 -29.00 35.96
CA LEU A 894 -31.43 -28.00 36.09
C LEU A 894 -30.69 -27.79 34.76
N ALA A 895 -30.21 -28.86 34.12
CA ALA A 895 -29.47 -28.79 32.86
C ALA A 895 -30.32 -28.36 31.65
N SER A 896 -31.66 -28.46 31.71
CA SER A 896 -32.57 -27.95 30.67
C SER A 896 -32.53 -26.42 30.53
N ARG A 897 -32.12 -25.71 31.60
CA ARG A 897 -32.00 -24.25 31.63
C ARG A 897 -30.85 -23.75 30.72
N GLN A 898 -30.67 -22.43 30.70
CA GLN A 898 -29.58 -21.74 30.00
C GLN A 898 -28.23 -21.85 30.74
N LEU A 899 -27.99 -22.95 31.48
CA LEU A 899 -26.72 -23.21 32.14
C LEU A 899 -25.59 -23.42 31.13
N THR A 900 -24.46 -22.78 31.44
CA THR A 900 -23.21 -22.77 30.66
C THR A 900 -22.01 -23.21 31.48
N ASN A 901 -22.06 -23.07 32.81
CA ASN A 901 -20.99 -23.46 33.72
C ASN A 901 -21.58 -24.03 35.03
N ILE A 902 -21.08 -25.19 35.45
CA ILE A 902 -21.42 -25.90 36.70
C ILE A 902 -20.11 -26.32 37.37
N GLY A 903 -19.73 -25.62 38.44
CA GLY A 903 -18.58 -25.96 39.28
C GLY A 903 -18.97 -26.88 40.43
N LEU A 904 -18.44 -28.11 40.44
CA LEU A 904 -18.56 -29.11 41.50
C LEU A 904 -17.17 -29.60 41.99
N GLY A 905 -16.08 -28.97 41.55
CA GLY A 905 -14.72 -29.32 41.96
C GLY A 905 -14.47 -29.21 43.47
N GLY A 906 -13.66 -30.09 44.04
CA GLY A 906 -13.36 -30.15 45.47
C GLY A 906 -14.53 -30.62 46.35
N ASN A 907 -15.33 -31.58 45.87
CA ASN A 907 -16.41 -32.21 46.64
C ASN A 907 -16.11 -33.71 46.87
N GLN A 908 -17.05 -34.43 47.49
CA GLN A 908 -16.89 -35.84 47.86
C GLN A 908 -17.54 -36.80 46.84
N LEU A 909 -17.80 -36.36 45.61
CA LEU A 909 -18.51 -37.16 44.59
C LEU A 909 -17.67 -38.36 44.14
N GLN A 910 -18.25 -39.56 44.23
CA GLN A 910 -17.60 -40.81 43.78
C GLN A 910 -17.94 -41.17 42.32
N GLN A 911 -18.98 -40.56 41.75
CA GLN A 911 -19.51 -40.86 40.42
C GLN A 911 -19.72 -39.57 39.62
N MET A 912 -19.54 -39.65 38.30
CA MET A 912 -19.71 -38.53 37.38
C MET A 912 -21.19 -38.37 36.96
N PRO A 913 -21.82 -37.19 37.12
CA PRO A 913 -23.21 -36.95 36.73
C PRO A 913 -23.35 -36.78 35.21
N MET A 914 -23.59 -37.88 34.49
CA MET A 914 -23.71 -37.89 33.01
C MET A 914 -24.77 -36.94 32.46
N VAL A 915 -25.87 -36.73 33.19
CA VAL A 915 -26.95 -35.79 32.79
C VAL A 915 -26.44 -34.35 32.62
N LEU A 916 -25.39 -33.96 33.35
CA LEU A 916 -24.77 -32.63 33.25
C LEU A 916 -23.65 -32.55 32.19
N ALA A 917 -23.17 -33.69 31.68
CA ALA A 917 -22.01 -33.78 30.79
C ALA A 917 -22.36 -33.43 29.32
N GLN A 918 -22.82 -32.20 29.08
CA GLN A 918 -23.35 -31.74 27.80
C GLN A 918 -22.40 -30.76 27.09
N PRO A 919 -22.28 -30.77 25.75
CA PRO A 919 -21.39 -29.86 25.01
C PRO A 919 -21.60 -28.35 25.23
N LYS A 920 -22.79 -27.94 25.71
CA LYS A 920 -23.11 -26.54 26.06
C LYS A 920 -22.67 -26.12 27.47
N ILE A 921 -22.27 -27.08 28.31
CA ILE A 921 -21.93 -26.88 29.72
C ILE A 921 -20.42 -27.09 29.90
N VAL A 922 -19.79 -26.24 30.72
CA VAL A 922 -18.50 -26.53 31.36
C VAL A 922 -18.81 -27.11 32.74
N LEU A 923 -18.44 -28.37 32.96
CA LEU A 923 -18.68 -29.14 34.17
C LEU A 923 -17.34 -29.44 34.84
N ASP A 924 -17.03 -28.71 35.91
CA ASP A 924 -15.83 -28.92 36.71
C ASP A 924 -16.10 -29.91 37.84
N LEU A 925 -15.40 -31.06 37.81
CA LEU A 925 -15.44 -32.14 38.79
C LEU A 925 -14.04 -32.41 39.37
N SER A 926 -13.10 -31.47 39.22
CA SER A 926 -11.72 -31.59 39.75
C SER A 926 -11.70 -31.92 41.25
N GLY A 927 -10.65 -32.60 41.74
CA GLY A 927 -10.49 -32.88 43.17
C GLY A 927 -11.63 -33.66 43.86
N ASN A 928 -12.43 -34.42 43.11
CA ASN A 928 -13.47 -35.33 43.63
C ASN A 928 -12.98 -36.79 43.69
N ALA A 929 -13.71 -37.66 44.40
CA ALA A 929 -13.39 -39.08 44.58
C ALA A 929 -13.72 -39.98 43.36
N ILE A 930 -13.74 -39.42 42.14
CA ILE A 930 -14.13 -40.12 40.91
C ILE A 930 -12.99 -41.04 40.43
N THR A 931 -13.23 -42.34 40.38
CA THR A 931 -12.26 -43.37 39.96
C THR A 931 -12.38 -43.79 38.49
N ALA A 932 -13.56 -43.62 37.89
CA ALA A 932 -13.82 -44.01 36.50
C ALA A 932 -14.83 -43.08 35.83
N ILE A 933 -14.72 -42.94 34.50
CA ILE A 933 -15.71 -42.29 33.65
C ILE A 933 -16.64 -43.33 33.01
N PRO A 934 -17.93 -43.00 32.73
CA PRO A 934 -18.81 -43.90 31.99
C PRO A 934 -18.35 -44.11 30.53
N PRO A 935 -18.56 -45.32 29.96
CA PRO A 935 -17.96 -45.71 28.68
C PRO A 935 -18.52 -44.93 27.48
N ASP A 936 -19.76 -44.45 27.57
CA ASP A 936 -20.45 -43.72 26.50
C ASP A 936 -20.18 -42.19 26.52
N LEU A 937 -19.24 -41.71 27.35
CA LEU A 937 -18.86 -40.30 27.40
C LEU A 937 -18.09 -39.89 26.14
N ASP A 938 -18.57 -38.86 25.42
CA ASP A 938 -17.83 -38.26 24.32
C ASP A 938 -16.47 -37.71 24.79
N ALA A 939 -15.38 -38.37 24.38
CA ALA A 939 -14.02 -37.98 24.71
C ALA A 939 -13.68 -36.54 24.30
N ASN A 940 -14.37 -35.95 23.31
CA ASN A 940 -14.21 -34.55 22.97
C ASN A 940 -14.58 -33.61 24.12
N LEU A 941 -15.46 -34.01 25.04
CA LEU A 941 -15.80 -33.20 26.22
C LEU A 941 -14.62 -33.08 27.19
N LEU A 942 -13.83 -34.14 27.34
CA LEU A 942 -12.59 -34.13 28.13
C LEU A 942 -11.48 -33.36 27.41
N VAL A 943 -11.31 -33.57 26.10
CA VAL A 943 -10.28 -32.88 25.29
C VAL A 943 -10.53 -31.37 25.20
N LYS A 944 -11.79 -30.94 25.03
CA LYS A 944 -12.18 -29.52 25.05
C LYS A 944 -12.29 -28.94 26.47
N ARG A 945 -12.19 -29.79 27.49
CA ARG A 945 -12.40 -29.45 28.91
C ARG A 945 -13.77 -28.83 29.20
N ASN A 946 -14.78 -29.28 28.44
CA ASN A 946 -16.20 -29.20 28.84
C ASN A 946 -16.48 -30.07 30.07
N VAL A 947 -15.70 -31.13 30.29
CA VAL A 947 -15.66 -31.89 31.55
C VAL A 947 -14.23 -31.85 32.06
N VAL A 948 -14.03 -31.47 33.33
CA VAL A 948 -12.73 -31.39 33.99
C VAL A 948 -12.68 -32.36 35.18
N LEU A 949 -11.65 -33.21 35.22
CA LEU A 949 -11.44 -34.25 36.25
C LEU A 949 -10.06 -34.14 36.92
N ASP A 950 -9.36 -33.02 36.77
CA ASP A 950 -8.01 -32.81 37.29
C ASP A 950 -7.93 -33.10 38.81
N GLY A 951 -6.94 -33.88 39.24
CA GLY A 951 -6.79 -34.26 40.66
C GLY A 951 -7.90 -35.18 41.21
N THR A 952 -8.66 -35.85 40.35
CA THR A 952 -9.48 -37.02 40.74
C THR A 952 -8.64 -38.30 40.64
N PRO A 953 -8.96 -39.38 41.38
CA PRO A 953 -8.30 -40.68 41.25
C PRO A 953 -8.23 -41.21 39.79
N TYR A 954 -9.25 -40.95 38.96
CA TYR A 954 -9.24 -41.26 37.53
C TYR A 954 -8.07 -40.60 36.76
N CYS A 955 -7.69 -39.38 37.16
CA CYS A 955 -6.58 -38.64 36.55
C CYS A 955 -5.20 -38.93 37.17
N ASP A 956 -5.14 -39.70 38.26
CA ASP A 956 -3.91 -40.02 39.00
C ASP A 956 -3.61 -41.54 39.02
N ASP A 957 -4.47 -42.37 38.42
CA ASP A 957 -4.20 -43.80 38.15
C ASP A 957 -2.96 -43.96 37.25
N THR A 958 -1.92 -44.60 37.79
CA THR A 958 -0.65 -44.86 37.09
C THR A 958 -0.65 -46.19 36.31
N SER A 959 -1.70 -47.01 36.44
CA SER A 959 -1.84 -48.26 35.68
C SER A 959 -2.23 -48.01 34.21
N GLN A 960 -2.91 -46.89 33.96
CA GLN A 960 -3.17 -46.35 32.63
C GLN A 960 -2.19 -45.18 32.37
N HIS A 961 -1.82 -44.94 31.10
CA HIS A 961 -1.05 -43.74 30.79
C HIS A 961 -1.94 -42.51 31.02
N ARG A 962 -1.49 -41.60 31.91
CA ARG A 962 -2.27 -40.43 32.35
C ARG A 962 -2.96 -39.74 31.16
N PRO A 963 -4.30 -39.64 31.13
CA PRO A 963 -5.00 -39.06 29.98
C PRO A 963 -4.53 -37.63 29.69
N ALA A 964 -4.27 -37.30 28.43
CA ALA A 964 -3.74 -35.97 28.05
C ALA A 964 -4.70 -34.80 28.34
N SER A 965 -5.97 -35.08 28.66
CA SER A 965 -6.96 -34.13 29.17
C SER A 965 -6.78 -33.78 30.65
N CYS A 966 -6.22 -34.71 31.44
CA CYS A 966 -5.95 -34.57 32.86
C CYS A 966 -4.70 -33.73 33.12
N LYS A 967 -4.83 -32.74 34.01
CA LYS A 967 -3.71 -31.92 34.49
C LYS A 967 -3.50 -32.12 36.00
N SER A 968 -2.29 -31.84 36.48
CA SER A 968 -1.95 -31.79 37.91
C SER A 968 -2.37 -30.46 38.53
N LEU A 969 -3.04 -30.53 39.68
CA LEU A 969 -3.27 -29.37 40.56
C LEU A 969 -2.02 -29.08 41.39
N CYS A 970 -1.80 -27.83 41.78
CA CYS A 970 -0.68 -27.40 42.62
C CYS A 970 -0.97 -27.52 44.13
N ALA A 971 -2.24 -27.56 44.51
CA ALA A 971 -2.75 -27.86 45.85
C ALA A 971 -4.14 -28.55 45.73
N PRO A 972 -4.57 -29.37 46.71
CA PRO A 972 -5.89 -30.00 46.70
C PRO A 972 -7.01 -28.96 46.64
N GLY A 973 -7.95 -29.09 45.70
CA GLY A 973 -9.06 -28.14 45.52
C GLY A 973 -8.67 -26.80 44.87
N CYS A 974 -7.37 -26.56 44.60
CA CYS A 974 -6.91 -25.43 43.79
C CYS A 974 -6.94 -25.80 42.30
N GLY A 975 -7.97 -25.35 41.60
CA GLY A 975 -8.10 -25.53 40.15
C GLY A 975 -7.12 -24.64 39.36
N ILE A 976 -6.63 -25.16 38.24
CA ILE A 976 -5.58 -24.50 37.41
C ILE A 976 -6.05 -23.16 36.79
N ALA A 977 -7.35 -22.87 36.82
CA ALA A 977 -7.94 -21.62 36.34
C ALA A 977 -8.34 -20.65 37.49
N MET A 978 -7.79 -20.87 38.70
CA MET A 978 -7.89 -19.97 39.87
C MET A 978 -6.60 -19.19 40.08
N VAL A 979 -5.44 -19.86 40.03
CA VAL A 979 -4.12 -19.22 40.20
C VAL A 979 -3.90 -18.14 39.14
N GLY A 980 -3.78 -16.87 39.57
CA GLY A 980 -3.68 -15.74 38.65
C GLY A 980 -4.99 -15.48 37.90
N ASP A 981 -6.10 -15.42 38.63
CA ASP A 981 -7.43 -15.10 38.10
C ASP A 981 -8.04 -13.76 38.57
N TYR A 982 -7.28 -12.99 39.36
CA TYR A 982 -7.64 -11.74 40.04
C TYR A 982 -8.59 -11.90 41.24
N TRP A 983 -8.90 -13.12 41.67
CA TRP A 983 -9.54 -13.39 42.96
C TRP A 983 -8.60 -14.15 43.89
N CYS A 984 -8.29 -13.58 45.05
CA CYS A 984 -7.62 -14.30 46.14
C CYS A 984 -8.48 -15.49 46.60
N ASP A 985 -8.10 -16.70 46.19
CA ASP A 985 -8.71 -17.99 46.53
C ASP A 985 -7.76 -18.69 47.53
N LEU A 986 -8.09 -18.69 48.84
CA LEU A 986 -7.18 -19.13 49.90
C LEU A 986 -6.67 -20.59 49.76
N VAL A 987 -7.39 -21.43 49.02
CA VAL A 987 -6.98 -22.83 48.72
C VAL A 987 -5.82 -22.89 47.72
N CYS A 988 -5.64 -21.84 46.91
CA CYS A 988 -4.51 -21.64 46.01
C CYS A 988 -3.37 -20.79 46.64
N PHE A 989 -3.59 -20.16 47.80
CA PHE A 989 -2.57 -19.40 48.53
C PHE A 989 -1.56 -20.32 49.25
N THR A 990 -0.75 -21.02 48.45
CA THR A 990 0.28 -21.97 48.92
C THR A 990 1.58 -21.80 48.13
N PRO A 991 2.76 -22.17 48.70
CA PRO A 991 4.04 -22.05 47.99
C PRO A 991 4.10 -22.86 46.69
N SER A 992 3.45 -24.03 46.62
CA SER A 992 3.41 -24.88 45.42
C SER A 992 2.54 -24.32 44.29
N CYS A 993 1.56 -23.48 44.62
CA CYS A 993 0.76 -22.70 43.67
C CYS A 993 1.34 -21.29 43.40
N GLY A 994 2.49 -20.94 43.98
CA GLY A 994 3.07 -19.60 43.84
C GLY A 994 2.24 -18.51 44.51
N TYR A 995 1.67 -18.79 45.68
CA TYR A 995 0.83 -17.87 46.46
C TYR A 995 -0.31 -17.24 45.64
N ASP A 996 -1.07 -18.11 44.97
CA ASP A 996 -2.21 -17.74 44.12
C ASP A 996 -1.86 -16.75 42.98
N GLY A 997 -0.61 -16.79 42.51
CA GLY A 997 -0.12 -15.87 41.47
C GLY A 997 0.06 -14.42 41.93
N GLY A 998 -0.15 -14.12 43.23
CA GLY A 998 -0.12 -12.78 43.80
C GLY A 998 -1.49 -12.12 44.00
N ASP A 999 -2.60 -12.77 43.63
CA ASP A 999 -3.95 -12.19 43.74
C ASP A 999 -4.39 -11.87 45.19
N CYS A 1000 -3.70 -12.47 46.16
CA CYS A 1000 -3.86 -12.22 47.59
C CYS A 1000 -3.06 -11.03 48.15
N ASP A 1001 -2.05 -10.51 47.44
CA ASP A 1001 -1.12 -9.49 47.97
C ASP A 1001 -1.85 -8.19 48.38
N VAL A 1002 -2.91 -7.79 47.65
CA VAL A 1002 -3.70 -6.57 47.90
C VAL A 1002 -4.44 -6.58 49.24
N PHE A 1003 -4.59 -7.75 49.86
CA PHE A 1003 -5.18 -7.89 51.19
C PHE A 1003 -4.14 -7.75 52.32
N GLY A 1004 -2.85 -7.71 52.00
CA GLY A 1004 -1.76 -7.62 52.98
C GLY A 1004 -1.63 -8.88 53.83
N PHE A 1005 -1.84 -10.06 53.24
CA PHE A 1005 -1.47 -11.31 53.88
C PHE A 1005 0.05 -11.47 53.77
N ASP A 1006 0.72 -11.72 54.89
CA ASP A 1006 2.14 -11.97 54.89
C ASP A 1006 2.44 -13.27 54.12
N ASN A 1007 3.39 -13.21 53.19
CA ASN A 1007 3.95 -14.38 52.51
C ASN A 1007 4.85 -15.16 53.49
N LEU A 1008 4.23 -15.73 54.53
CA LEU A 1008 4.88 -16.47 55.60
C LEU A 1008 5.53 -17.75 55.04
N PRO A 1009 6.85 -17.93 55.20
CA PRO A 1009 7.47 -19.23 55.00
C PRO A 1009 7.14 -20.13 56.21
N THR A 1010 6.05 -20.89 56.07
CA THR A 1010 5.65 -22.11 56.82
C THR A 1010 6.07 -22.19 58.30
#